data_AF-A0A956LY31-F1
#
_entry.id   AF-A0A956LY31-F1
#
_cell.length_a   1.000
_cell.length_b   1.000
_cell.length_c   1.000
_cell.angle_alpha   90.00
_cell.angle_beta   90.00
_cell.angle_gamma   90.00
#
_symmetry.space_group_name_H-M   'P 1'
#
loop_
_entity.id
_entity.type
_entity.pdbx_description
1 polymer ?
#
loop_
_entity_poly.entity_id
_entity_poly.type
_entity_poly.pdbx_seq_one_letter_code
_entity_poly.pdbx_strand_id
1 'polypeptide(L)'
;MSKDNPRETAEQTLQGKLQSLARSPVLLVASDYDGTLAPIVNDPAAARPNREAIVALRTLAGMPNTHVAVISGRALRDLAELSELPDEVHLVGSHGSEFDRDFHRSLDPALVQLKKDLRTQLEQIAATDPGLLIEDKPASLALHYRNARPESEKKVLDAILRGPGSLAQVNVRHGKKVVELMLLPTHKGDALERIRARVGASAVLFLGDDRTDEDAFETLTGPDMGIKIGDGETAAEFRIDDTTDVARLLAEVCELRYEWLETGRAVAIEQHAMLSDLRTCALLTPDARLTWLCLPRIDSPALFADLLGGPTAGYFSIRPLDNGEHEPLQQYEGDSFVLETRWPSFTVRDFLDCSDGRPHQRAGRSELVRIVEGSGEVAIEFAPRLDYSRVSTRLEVKEWGLQVGHPTDPVVLYAPGVEWQILQFGAHDSAHAVVKLDPGTPLILELRYGMGPPTGRADLALDRARKTREFWEGWATRLTLPRTARELCKRSALTLKALVYGPSGAFSAAATTSLPEHVGGTRNWDYRYCWLRDAAMSAHTLVQLGSITEAMQYLDWVLGVVDRCFSPERLRPLYTVTGSDLPPEAEITELPGYRSSRPVRVGNSASMQVQLDVFGPIVDLIFMLLEHDAPLSGEHWRLVTAMVQAVERRWEEPDHGIWEIRADRRHHVHSKAMCWLTADRAVKIAHSFIGKEPADWVTLRDTIAAEIHQRGFHPSVHA
;
A
#
# COMPACT_ATOMS: atom_id res chain seq x y z
N MET A 1 -2.79 -54.91 12.30
CA MET A 1 -3.70 -53.83 12.77
C MET A 1 -2.95 -53.17 13.92
N SER A 2 -2.35 -52.00 13.80
CA SER A 2 -2.72 -50.79 13.08
C SER A 2 -1.49 -50.24 12.33
N LYS A 3 -1.65 -49.84 11.07
CA LYS A 3 -0.64 -49.07 10.32
C LYS A 3 -1.04 -47.60 10.43
N ASP A 4 -0.05 -46.80 10.81
CA ASP A 4 0.20 -45.39 10.53
C ASP A 4 -0.94 -44.60 9.87
N ASN A 5 -1.35 -43.52 10.54
CA ASN A 5 -2.25 -42.49 10.02
C ASN A 5 -1.39 -41.34 9.48
N PRO A 6 -1.09 -41.26 8.17
CA PRO A 6 -0.24 -40.21 7.63
C PRO A 6 -1.14 -39.08 7.15
N ARG A 7 -1.60 -38.22 8.08
CA ARG A 7 -2.35 -36.98 7.80
C ARG A 7 -2.57 -36.16 9.09
N GLU A 8 -1.52 -35.94 9.88
CA GLU A 8 -1.39 -34.61 10.49
C GLU A 8 -1.09 -33.67 9.31
N THR A 9 -2.02 -32.78 8.99
CA THR A 9 -1.85 -31.79 7.92
C THR A 9 -0.56 -31.01 8.18
N ALA A 10 0.27 -30.76 7.15
CA ALA A 10 1.55 -30.05 7.30
C ALA A 10 1.43 -28.73 8.10
N GLU A 11 0.26 -28.09 8.06
CA GLU A 11 -0.12 -26.89 8.82
C GLU A 11 -0.13 -27.05 10.35
N GLN A 12 -0.22 -28.27 10.89
CA GLN A 12 -0.24 -28.55 12.35
C GLN A 12 1.14 -28.80 12.94
N THR A 13 2.20 -28.84 12.13
CA THR A 13 3.58 -28.93 12.61
C THR A 13 4.08 -27.56 13.05
N LEU A 14 5.02 -27.51 13.99
CA LEU A 14 5.70 -26.26 14.41
C LEU A 14 6.19 -25.46 13.19
N GLN A 15 6.87 -26.14 12.26
CA GLN A 15 7.37 -25.54 11.02
C GLN A 15 6.26 -24.97 10.13
N GLY A 16 5.19 -25.75 9.91
CA GLY A 16 4.07 -25.32 9.07
C GLY A 16 3.34 -24.11 9.66
N LYS A 17 3.18 -24.08 10.99
CA LYS A 17 2.59 -22.94 11.70
C LYS A 17 3.48 -21.70 11.62
N LEU A 18 4.79 -21.84 11.82
CA LEU A 18 5.76 -20.73 11.65
C LEU A 18 5.70 -20.13 10.24
N GLN A 19 5.64 -20.99 9.21
CA GLN A 19 5.49 -20.54 7.82
C GLN A 19 4.19 -19.76 7.58
N SER A 20 3.06 -20.26 8.10
CA SER A 20 1.78 -19.56 7.98
C SER A 20 1.79 -18.22 8.74
N LEU A 21 2.37 -18.21 9.94
CA LEU A 21 2.45 -17.05 10.81
C LEU A 21 3.31 -15.94 10.20
N ALA A 22 4.48 -16.30 9.66
CA ALA A 22 5.39 -15.37 8.98
C ALA A 22 4.78 -14.71 7.74
N ARG A 23 3.76 -15.33 7.13
CA ARG A 23 3.02 -14.82 5.96
C ARG A 23 1.81 -13.94 6.33
N SER A 24 1.59 -13.67 7.61
CA SER A 24 0.46 -12.86 8.05
C SER A 24 0.58 -11.39 7.57
N PRO A 25 -0.53 -10.75 7.15
CA PRO A 25 -0.56 -9.34 6.75
C PRO A 25 0.21 -8.38 7.68
N VAL A 26 -0.10 -8.44 8.97
CA VAL A 26 0.55 -7.70 10.05
C VAL A 26 0.87 -8.68 11.17
N LEU A 27 2.16 -8.84 11.47
CA LEU A 27 2.66 -9.81 12.45
C LEU A 27 3.07 -9.08 13.73
N LEU A 28 2.62 -9.56 14.89
CA LEU A 28 3.14 -9.16 16.20
C LEU A 28 3.95 -10.32 16.80
N VAL A 29 5.23 -10.09 17.08
CA VAL A 29 6.09 -11.02 17.83
C VAL A 29 6.27 -10.49 19.24
N ALA A 30 5.66 -11.16 20.21
CA ALA A 30 5.71 -10.79 21.61
C ALA A 30 6.42 -11.88 22.44
N SER A 31 7.15 -11.46 23.48
CA SER A 31 7.94 -12.38 24.31
C SER A 31 7.98 -11.93 25.77
N ASP A 32 8.05 -12.87 26.70
CA ASP A 32 8.56 -12.59 28.04
C ASP A 32 10.07 -12.34 28.01
N TYR A 33 10.60 -11.70 29.05
CA TYR A 33 12.01 -11.43 29.22
C TYR A 33 12.73 -12.53 30.03
N ASP A 34 12.35 -12.73 31.29
CA ASP A 34 12.99 -13.71 32.17
C ASP A 34 12.56 -15.13 31.76
N GLY A 35 13.47 -16.10 31.84
CA GLY A 35 13.21 -17.50 31.44
C GLY A 35 12.98 -17.74 29.95
N THR A 36 12.69 -16.70 29.18
CA THR A 36 12.45 -16.76 27.73
C THR A 36 13.59 -16.14 26.92
N LEU A 37 13.81 -14.82 27.02
CA LEU A 37 14.92 -14.14 26.33
C LEU A 37 16.22 -14.18 27.13
N ALA A 38 16.13 -14.17 28.46
CA ALA A 38 17.25 -14.26 29.40
C ALA A 38 17.08 -15.48 30.32
N PRO A 39 18.11 -16.29 30.58
CA PRO A 39 17.99 -17.44 31.47
C PRO A 39 17.68 -16.99 32.90
N ILE A 40 16.92 -17.82 33.63
CA ILE A 40 16.64 -17.58 35.05
C ILE A 40 17.94 -17.72 35.85
N VAL A 41 18.35 -16.63 36.50
CA VAL A 41 19.53 -16.57 37.36
C VAL A 41 19.16 -16.17 38.79
N ASN A 42 20.00 -16.54 39.75
CA ASN A 42 19.75 -16.28 41.18
C ASN A 42 19.71 -14.78 41.52
N ASP A 43 20.47 -13.97 40.79
CA ASP A 43 20.47 -12.51 40.88
C ASP A 43 19.78 -11.93 39.63
N PRO A 44 18.54 -11.41 39.74
CA PRO A 44 17.81 -10.83 38.62
C PRO A 44 18.55 -9.69 37.90
N ALA A 45 19.46 -8.98 38.57
CA ALA A 45 20.27 -7.93 37.93
C ALA A 45 21.36 -8.49 37.01
N ALA A 46 21.70 -9.78 37.16
CA ALA A 46 22.67 -10.50 36.33
C ALA A 46 22.04 -11.21 35.13
N ALA A 47 20.71 -11.20 34.99
CA ALA A 47 20.02 -11.79 33.85
C ALA A 47 20.38 -10.99 32.59
N ARG A 48 21.09 -11.62 31.65
CA ARG A 48 21.45 -11.05 30.36
C ARG A 48 20.72 -11.79 29.26
N PRO A 49 20.11 -11.08 28.30
CA PRO A 49 19.37 -11.74 27.24
C PRO A 49 20.33 -12.45 26.29
N ASN A 50 19.85 -13.50 25.64
CA ASN A 50 20.58 -14.15 24.57
C ASN A 50 20.80 -13.13 23.45
N ARG A 51 22.07 -12.90 23.11
CA ARG A 51 22.47 -11.91 22.11
C ARG A 51 21.84 -12.16 20.74
N GLU A 52 21.72 -13.42 20.33
CA GLU A 52 21.13 -13.79 19.04
C GLU A 52 19.62 -13.52 19.02
N ALA A 53 18.92 -13.82 20.11
CA ALA A 53 17.50 -13.47 20.25
C ALA A 53 17.26 -11.96 20.15
N ILE A 54 18.10 -11.14 20.81
CA ILE A 54 18.01 -9.67 20.72
C ILE A 54 18.26 -9.17 19.29
N VAL A 55 19.26 -9.73 18.58
CA VAL A 55 19.52 -9.37 17.17
C VAL A 55 18.31 -9.73 16.29
N ALA A 56 17.70 -10.89 16.50
CA ALA A 56 16.51 -11.31 15.76
C ALA A 56 15.31 -10.39 16.04
N LEU A 57 15.03 -10.05 17.30
CA LEU A 57 13.96 -9.12 17.66
C LEU A 57 14.16 -7.73 17.05
N ARG A 58 15.39 -7.20 17.06
CA ARG A 58 15.73 -5.94 16.39
C ARG A 58 15.49 -6.00 14.89
N THR A 59 15.86 -7.12 14.28
CA THR A 59 15.71 -7.34 12.84
C THR A 59 14.23 -7.40 12.46
N LEU A 60 13.42 -8.13 13.23
CA LEU A 60 11.96 -8.19 13.05
C LEU A 60 11.29 -6.83 13.23
N ALA A 61 11.68 -6.06 14.25
CA ALA A 61 11.12 -4.73 14.50
C ALA A 61 11.41 -3.73 13.37
N GLY A 62 12.49 -3.95 12.61
CA GLY A 62 12.82 -3.16 11.41
C GLY A 62 12.10 -3.57 10.13
N MET A 63 11.38 -4.71 10.11
CA MET A 63 10.71 -5.21 8.92
C MET A 63 9.32 -4.57 8.73
N PRO A 64 8.91 -4.23 7.49
CA PRO A 64 7.57 -3.70 7.22
C PRO A 64 6.45 -4.61 7.76
N ASN A 65 5.42 -3.99 8.34
CA ASN A 65 4.24 -4.66 8.90
C ASN A 65 4.58 -5.78 9.91
N THR A 66 5.71 -5.65 10.61
CA THR A 66 6.16 -6.57 11.66
C THR A 66 6.40 -5.73 12.91
N HIS A 67 5.74 -6.09 14.01
CA HIS A 67 5.82 -5.41 15.29
C HIS A 67 6.41 -6.35 16.32
N VAL A 68 7.17 -5.80 17.27
CA VAL A 68 7.82 -6.58 18.31
C VAL A 68 7.51 -6.00 19.68
N ALA A 69 7.22 -6.86 20.65
CA ALA A 69 6.97 -6.46 22.04
C ALA A 69 7.66 -7.38 23.04
N VAL A 70 8.10 -6.82 24.18
CA VAL A 70 8.57 -7.57 25.33
C VAL A 70 7.70 -7.25 26.54
N ILE A 71 7.03 -8.26 27.09
CA ILE A 71 6.07 -8.12 28.19
C ILE A 71 6.61 -8.83 29.43
N SER A 72 7.12 -8.05 30.39
CA SER A 72 7.81 -8.56 31.58
C SER A 72 7.14 -8.15 32.90
N GLY A 73 7.37 -8.94 33.94
CA GLY A 73 7.08 -8.57 35.33
C GLY A 73 8.05 -7.54 35.92
N ARG A 74 9.17 -7.25 35.24
CA ARG A 74 10.15 -6.23 35.66
C ARG A 74 9.58 -4.83 35.55
N ALA A 75 10.08 -3.90 36.37
CA ALA A 75 9.80 -2.48 36.17
C ALA A 75 10.30 -2.06 34.79
N LEU A 76 9.57 -1.17 34.11
CA LEU A 76 9.86 -0.81 32.72
C LEU A 76 11.28 -0.23 32.56
N ARG A 77 11.74 0.56 33.54
CA ARG A 77 13.09 1.12 33.57
C ARG A 77 14.16 0.03 33.58
N ASP A 78 13.99 -0.98 34.43
CA ASP A 78 14.96 -2.07 34.58
C ASP A 78 14.96 -2.96 33.33
N LEU A 79 13.78 -3.18 32.74
CA LEU A 79 13.63 -3.90 31.46
C LEU A 79 14.36 -3.17 30.33
N ALA A 80 14.18 -1.85 30.22
CA ALA A 80 14.85 -1.04 29.21
C ALA A 80 16.37 -1.04 29.38
N GLU A 81 16.87 -0.94 30.62
CA GLU A 81 18.31 -0.95 30.91
C GLU A 81 18.97 -2.32 30.63
N LEU A 82 18.28 -3.42 30.95
CA LEU A 82 18.85 -4.77 30.83
C LEU A 82 18.71 -5.39 29.43
N SER A 83 17.64 -5.05 28.71
CA SER A 83 17.37 -5.64 27.40
C SER A 83 18.21 -5.03 26.27
N GLU A 84 18.65 -3.78 26.44
CA GLU A 84 19.30 -2.97 25.39
C GLU A 84 18.49 -2.92 24.08
N LEU A 85 17.17 -3.14 24.12
CA LEU A 85 16.33 -3.11 22.92
C LEU A 85 16.12 -1.66 22.43
N PRO A 86 16.00 -1.44 21.12
CA PRO A 86 15.83 -0.10 20.57
C PRO A 86 14.37 0.35 20.69
N ASP A 87 14.11 1.63 20.42
CA ASP A 87 12.79 2.26 20.61
C ASP A 87 11.69 1.63 19.73
N GLU A 88 12.05 0.92 18.66
CA GLU A 88 11.10 0.21 17.78
C GLU A 88 10.48 -1.05 18.43
N VAL A 89 11.02 -1.53 19.55
CA VAL A 89 10.47 -2.67 20.29
C VAL A 89 9.63 -2.17 21.46
N HIS A 90 8.34 -2.54 21.48
CA HIS A 90 7.43 -2.14 22.53
C HIS A 90 7.81 -2.80 23.86
N LEU A 91 8.13 -1.99 24.87
CA LEU A 91 8.47 -2.49 26.20
C LEU A 91 7.30 -2.33 27.16
N VAL A 92 6.94 -3.44 27.80
CA VAL A 92 5.85 -3.49 28.77
C VAL A 92 6.38 -4.06 30.08
N GLY A 93 6.39 -3.23 31.12
CA GLY A 93 6.80 -3.59 32.47
C GLY A 93 5.63 -3.90 33.40
N SER A 94 5.97 -4.46 34.56
CA SER A 94 5.05 -4.77 35.65
C SER A 94 3.79 -5.50 35.17
N HIS A 95 3.98 -6.54 34.35
CA HIS A 95 2.95 -7.41 33.78
C HIS A 95 1.85 -6.66 32.97
N GLY A 96 2.16 -5.51 32.38
CA GLY A 96 1.15 -4.71 31.66
C GLY A 96 0.70 -3.45 32.37
N SER A 97 1.30 -3.10 33.51
CA SER A 97 0.99 -1.85 34.22
C SER A 97 1.73 -0.65 33.63
N GLU A 98 2.91 -0.90 33.06
CA GLU A 98 3.80 0.13 32.54
C GLU A 98 4.06 -0.15 31.08
N PHE A 99 3.92 0.87 30.25
CA PHE A 99 4.31 0.82 28.85
C PHE A 99 5.24 2.00 28.58
N ASP A 100 6.05 1.90 27.52
CA ASP A 100 6.92 2.96 27.03
C ASP A 100 6.17 4.28 26.69
N ARG A 101 6.93 5.30 26.27
CA ARG A 101 6.51 6.72 26.24
C ARG A 101 5.23 6.98 25.44
N ASP A 102 4.84 6.09 24.53
CA ASP A 102 3.66 6.23 23.68
C ASP A 102 2.38 5.61 24.28
N PHE A 103 2.48 4.94 25.44
CA PHE A 103 1.40 4.16 26.05
C PHE A 103 1.12 4.50 27.54
N HIS A 104 1.67 5.60 28.07
CA HIS A 104 1.52 5.92 29.49
C HIS A 104 0.05 6.12 29.92
N ARG A 105 -0.38 5.29 30.87
CA ARG A 105 -1.51 5.60 31.76
C ARG A 105 -0.95 5.99 33.12
N SER A 106 -1.18 7.23 33.54
CA SER A 106 -0.97 7.63 34.93
C SER A 106 -1.90 6.81 35.84
N LEU A 107 -1.40 6.31 36.98
CA LEU A 107 -2.28 5.79 38.02
C LEU A 107 -3.30 6.87 38.40
N ASP A 108 -4.56 6.45 38.58
CA ASP A 108 -5.61 7.33 39.10
C ASP A 108 -5.11 7.98 40.41
N PRO A 109 -5.30 9.30 40.63
CA PRO A 109 -4.96 9.96 41.89
C PRO A 109 -5.41 9.20 43.14
N ALA A 110 -6.55 8.50 43.10
CA ALA A 110 -7.03 7.65 44.18
C ALA A 110 -6.12 6.44 44.44
N LEU A 111 -5.61 5.78 43.39
CA LEU A 111 -4.67 4.68 43.50
C LEU A 111 -3.28 5.15 43.93
N VAL A 112 -2.86 6.35 43.51
CA VAL A 112 -1.61 6.97 43.99
C VAL A 112 -1.65 7.21 45.49
N GLN A 113 -2.78 7.70 46.01
CA GLN A 113 -2.94 7.89 47.45
C GLN A 113 -2.99 6.54 48.18
N LEU A 114 -3.75 5.57 47.67
CA LEU A 114 -3.81 4.22 48.24
C LEU A 114 -2.42 3.57 48.31
N LYS A 115 -1.60 3.73 47.27
CA LYS A 115 -0.22 3.24 47.27
C LYS A 115 0.63 3.84 48.38
N LYS A 116 0.51 5.15 48.62
CA LYS A 116 1.22 5.83 49.72
C LYS A 116 0.80 5.26 51.07
N ASP A 117 -0.50 5.05 51.26
CA ASP A 117 -1.04 4.51 52.51
C ASP A 117 -0.56 3.06 52.73
N LEU A 118 -0.56 2.23 51.68
CA LEU A 118 -0.01 0.87 51.70
C LEU A 118 1.48 0.86 52.01
N ARG A 119 2.25 1.77 51.43
CA ARG A 119 3.69 1.89 51.68
C ARG A 119 3.95 2.21 53.14
N THR A 120 3.24 3.16 53.73
CA THR A 120 3.36 3.47 55.16
C THR A 120 3.04 2.26 56.04
N GLN A 121 2.02 1.47 55.68
CA GLN A 121 1.70 0.23 56.39
C GLN A 121 2.80 -0.84 56.25
N LEU A 122 3.35 -1.02 55.04
CA LEU A 122 4.47 -1.93 54.82
C LEU A 122 5.73 -1.48 55.56
N GLU A 123 6.01 -0.17 55.63
CA GLU A 123 7.16 0.38 56.38
C GLU A 123 7.04 0.09 57.88
N GLN A 124 5.83 0.14 58.45
CA GLN A 124 5.58 -0.27 59.84
C GLN A 124 5.82 -1.76 60.05
N ILE A 125 5.42 -2.60 59.09
CA ILE A 125 5.68 -4.05 59.14
C ILE A 125 7.17 -4.34 58.99
N ALA A 126 7.85 -3.69 58.04
CA ALA A 126 9.27 -3.85 57.78
C ALA A 126 10.14 -3.44 58.98
N ALA A 127 9.72 -2.43 59.77
CA ALA A 127 10.42 -2.02 60.98
C ALA A 127 10.51 -3.12 62.07
N THR A 128 9.69 -4.17 61.99
CA THR A 128 9.72 -5.29 62.96
C THR A 128 10.92 -6.22 62.79
N ASP A 129 11.54 -6.23 61.61
CA ASP A 129 12.70 -7.08 61.33
C ASP A 129 13.61 -6.44 60.27
N PRO A 130 14.90 -6.16 60.58
CA PRO A 130 15.83 -5.54 59.64
C PRO A 130 16.11 -6.38 58.39
N GLY A 131 15.71 -7.66 58.36
CA GLY A 131 15.78 -8.53 57.19
C GLY A 131 14.64 -8.37 56.18
N LEU A 132 13.67 -7.47 56.43
CA LEU A 132 12.56 -7.18 55.53
C LEU A 132 12.91 -6.00 54.61
N LEU A 133 12.71 -6.18 53.30
CA LEU A 133 12.98 -5.15 52.30
C LEU A 133 11.71 -4.84 51.50
N ILE A 134 11.40 -3.55 51.36
CA ILE A 134 10.30 -3.07 50.53
C ILE A 134 10.87 -2.67 49.18
N GLU A 135 10.28 -3.19 48.12
CA GLU A 135 10.51 -2.79 46.74
C GLU A 135 9.30 -2.00 46.26
N ASP A 136 9.53 -0.77 45.80
CA ASP A 136 8.49 0.13 45.32
C ASP A 136 8.45 0.10 43.79
N LYS A 137 7.34 -0.43 43.24
CA LYS A 137 7.10 -0.52 41.79
C LYS A 137 5.94 0.38 41.41
N PRO A 138 5.85 0.93 40.19
CA PRO A 138 4.85 1.94 39.83
C PRO A 138 3.42 1.62 40.27
N ALA A 139 2.91 0.41 40.00
CA ALA A 139 1.55 -0.02 40.37
C ALA A 139 1.46 -1.12 41.45
N SER A 140 2.57 -1.46 42.12
CA SER A 140 2.60 -2.47 43.19
C SER A 140 3.65 -2.17 44.26
N LEU A 141 3.55 -2.86 45.40
CA LEU A 141 4.57 -2.84 46.46
C LEU A 141 4.92 -4.28 46.84
N ALA A 142 6.19 -4.64 46.78
CA ALA A 142 6.64 -5.98 47.14
C ALA A 142 7.43 -5.95 48.46
N LEU A 143 7.11 -6.88 49.37
CA LEU A 143 7.87 -7.09 50.60
C LEU A 143 8.64 -8.40 50.52
N HIS A 144 9.96 -8.29 50.46
CA HIS A 144 10.89 -9.42 50.50
C HIS A 144 11.18 -9.80 51.95
N TYR A 145 10.98 -11.07 52.28
CA TYR A 145 11.21 -11.61 53.63
C TYR A 145 12.23 -12.76 53.65
N ARG A 146 13.04 -12.86 52.59
CA ARG A 146 14.10 -13.87 52.46
C ARG A 146 15.14 -13.80 53.58
N ASN A 147 15.46 -12.59 54.04
CA ASN A 147 16.48 -12.34 55.07
C ASN A 147 15.87 -12.10 56.45
N ALA A 148 14.55 -12.20 56.59
CA ALA A 148 13.87 -12.06 57.87
C ALA A 148 14.23 -13.22 58.80
N ARG A 149 14.21 -12.98 60.12
CA ARG A 149 14.42 -14.05 61.10
C ARG A 149 13.34 -15.14 60.91
N PRO A 150 13.66 -16.44 61.06
CA PRO A 150 12.70 -17.54 60.83
C PRO A 150 11.41 -17.42 61.65
N GLU A 151 11.49 -16.80 62.83
CA GLU A 151 10.37 -16.57 63.74
C GLU A 151 9.46 -15.41 63.31
N SER A 152 9.94 -14.54 62.42
CA SER A 152 9.25 -13.35 61.91
C SER A 152 8.42 -13.66 60.68
N GLU A 153 8.79 -14.67 59.88
CA GLU A 153 8.17 -14.97 58.58
C GLU A 153 6.65 -15.13 58.66
N LYS A 154 6.16 -16.01 59.55
CA LYS A 154 4.72 -16.24 59.69
C LYS A 154 3.98 -15.01 60.20
N LYS A 155 4.59 -14.25 61.14
CA LYS A 155 4.00 -13.04 61.72
C LYS A 155 3.88 -11.92 60.68
N VAL A 156 4.88 -11.76 59.82
CA VAL A 156 4.91 -10.76 58.76
C VAL A 156 3.88 -11.08 57.68
N LEU A 157 3.80 -12.32 57.24
CA LEU A 157 2.80 -12.76 56.26
C LEU A 157 1.37 -12.57 56.79
N ASP A 158 1.11 -12.96 58.04
CA ASP A 158 -0.19 -12.75 58.68
C ASP A 158 -0.54 -11.25 58.82
N ALA A 159 0.45 -10.40 59.12
CA ALA A 159 0.26 -8.95 59.23
C ALA A 159 -0.08 -8.31 57.88
N ILE A 160 0.58 -8.73 56.79
CA ILE A 160 0.28 -8.25 55.44
C ILE A 160 -1.14 -8.65 55.03
N LEU A 161 -1.48 -9.94 55.18
CA LEU A 161 -2.78 -10.47 54.74
C LEU A 161 -3.97 -9.90 55.53
N ARG A 162 -3.78 -9.59 56.83
CA ARG A 162 -4.83 -8.97 57.67
C ARG A 162 -4.90 -7.45 57.55
N GLY A 163 -3.82 -6.81 57.14
CA GLY A 163 -3.74 -5.36 56.98
C GLY A 163 -3.81 -4.97 55.51
N PRO A 164 -2.69 -4.55 54.91
CA PRO A 164 -2.66 -3.97 53.57
C PRO A 164 -3.18 -4.89 52.46
N GLY A 165 -3.01 -6.21 52.59
CA GLY A 165 -3.51 -7.21 51.64
C GLY A 165 -4.98 -7.59 51.78
N SER A 166 -5.69 -7.07 52.80
CA SER A 166 -7.13 -7.31 52.99
C SER A 166 -8.03 -6.28 52.28
N LEU A 167 -7.44 -5.22 51.72
CA LEU A 167 -8.16 -4.15 51.05
C LEU A 167 -8.73 -4.62 49.71
N ALA A 168 -9.99 -4.29 49.43
CA ALA A 168 -10.70 -4.75 48.23
C ALA A 168 -10.04 -4.31 46.91
N GLN A 169 -9.28 -3.20 46.92
CA GLN A 169 -8.55 -2.69 45.76
C GLN A 169 -7.12 -3.25 45.64
N VAL A 170 -6.73 -4.22 46.47
CA VAL A 170 -5.37 -4.78 46.52
C VAL A 170 -5.42 -6.26 46.18
N ASN A 171 -4.71 -6.63 45.11
CA ASN A 171 -4.49 -8.02 44.73
C ASN A 171 -3.18 -8.51 45.34
N VAL A 172 -3.25 -9.59 46.13
CA VAL A 172 -2.08 -10.17 46.79
C VAL A 172 -1.52 -11.31 45.95
N ARG A 173 -0.22 -11.26 45.64
CA ARG A 173 0.49 -12.33 44.95
C ARG A 173 1.64 -12.87 45.79
N HIS A 174 1.73 -14.18 45.89
CA HIS A 174 2.77 -14.88 46.64
C HIS A 174 3.87 -15.36 45.71
N GLY A 175 5.12 -14.98 46.00
CA GLY A 175 6.32 -15.47 45.35
C GLY A 175 7.26 -16.19 46.33
N LYS A 176 8.40 -16.67 45.83
CA LYS A 176 9.41 -17.37 46.66
C LYS A 176 10.12 -16.39 47.60
N LYS A 177 9.63 -16.32 48.84
CA LYS A 177 10.09 -15.39 49.90
C LYS A 177 9.79 -13.91 49.62
N VAL A 178 8.70 -13.64 48.89
CA VAL A 178 8.19 -12.28 48.61
C VAL A 178 6.66 -12.28 48.56
N VAL A 179 6.01 -11.23 49.06
CA VAL A 179 4.58 -10.95 48.84
C VAL A 179 4.45 -9.62 48.13
N GLU A 180 3.70 -9.59 47.04
CA GLU A 180 3.44 -8.40 46.23
C GLU A 180 1.98 -7.96 46.36
N LEU A 181 1.78 -6.66 46.61
CA LEU A 181 0.49 -6.00 46.71
C LEU A 181 0.27 -5.15 45.46
N MET A 182 -0.64 -5.58 44.59
CA MET A 182 -0.88 -4.96 43.28
C MET A 182 -2.17 -4.13 43.30
N LEU A 183 -2.11 -2.91 42.77
CA LEU A 183 -3.22 -1.95 42.76
C LEU A 183 -4.09 -2.04 41.50
N LEU A 184 -3.58 -2.70 40.47
CA LEU A 184 -4.31 -3.01 39.25
C LEU A 184 -4.19 -4.52 39.01
N PRO A 185 -5.28 -5.22 38.66
CA PRO A 185 -5.16 -6.55 38.08
C PRO A 185 -4.38 -6.39 36.77
N THR A 186 -3.21 -7.00 36.69
CA THR A 186 -2.32 -6.90 35.53
C THR A 186 -2.06 -8.30 35.02
N HIS A 187 -2.58 -8.56 33.83
CA HIS A 187 -2.49 -9.83 33.13
C HIS A 187 -1.70 -9.60 31.85
N LYS A 188 -0.71 -10.45 31.56
CA LYS A 188 0.07 -10.33 30.32
C LYS A 188 -0.83 -10.42 29.08
N GLY A 189 -1.93 -11.19 29.15
CA GLY A 189 -2.95 -11.25 28.09
C GLY A 189 -3.60 -9.90 27.77
N ASP A 190 -3.97 -9.10 28.79
CA ASP A 190 -4.53 -7.77 28.56
C ASP A 190 -3.53 -6.82 27.88
N ALA A 191 -2.25 -6.94 28.24
CA ALA A 191 -1.19 -6.17 27.60
C ALA A 191 -1.02 -6.58 26.13
N LEU A 192 -0.99 -7.89 25.87
CA LEU A 192 -0.85 -8.45 24.53
C LEU A 192 -1.99 -8.01 23.61
N GLU A 193 -3.25 -8.13 24.05
CA GLU A 193 -4.42 -7.73 23.27
C GLU A 193 -4.46 -6.21 23.01
N ARG A 194 -3.99 -5.38 23.94
CA ARG A 194 -3.87 -3.93 23.70
C ARG A 194 -2.86 -3.61 22.62
N ILE A 195 -1.69 -4.25 22.65
CA ILE A 195 -0.67 -4.06 21.61
C ILE A 195 -1.23 -4.55 20.27
N ARG A 196 -1.84 -5.75 20.24
CA ARG A 196 -2.50 -6.31 19.06
C ARG A 196 -3.50 -5.33 18.44
N ALA A 197 -4.43 -4.81 19.23
CA ALA A 197 -5.45 -3.87 18.76
C ALA A 197 -4.85 -2.54 18.27
N ARG A 198 -3.77 -2.06 18.91
CA ARG A 198 -3.10 -0.81 18.55
C ARG A 198 -2.36 -0.91 17.23
N VAL A 199 -1.62 -1.99 17.01
CA VAL A 199 -0.85 -2.20 15.77
C VAL A 199 -1.68 -2.85 14.66
N GLY A 200 -2.90 -3.28 14.97
CA GLY A 200 -3.78 -3.96 14.00
C GLY A 200 -3.26 -5.32 13.59
N ALA A 201 -2.58 -6.04 14.50
CA ALA A 201 -1.96 -7.32 14.19
C ALA A 201 -3.00 -8.37 13.79
N SER A 202 -2.77 -8.97 12.62
CA SER A 202 -3.59 -10.06 12.07
C SER A 202 -3.23 -11.44 12.63
N ALA A 203 -2.00 -11.59 13.15
CA ALA A 203 -1.54 -12.77 13.86
C ALA A 203 -0.49 -12.41 14.91
N VAL A 204 -0.43 -13.20 15.97
CA VAL A 204 0.48 -13.02 17.11
C VAL A 204 1.33 -14.27 17.34
N LEU A 205 2.65 -14.09 17.46
CA LEU A 205 3.56 -15.05 18.09
C LEU A 205 3.77 -14.62 19.54
N PHE A 206 3.49 -15.48 20.52
CA PHE A 206 3.84 -15.22 21.93
C PHE A 206 4.76 -16.30 22.49
N LEU A 207 5.87 -15.87 23.11
CA LEU A 207 6.87 -16.72 23.75
C LEU A 207 6.87 -16.48 25.26
N GLY A 208 6.76 -17.54 26.06
CA GLY A 208 6.76 -17.43 27.53
C GLY A 208 7.17 -18.72 28.24
N ASP A 209 7.64 -18.62 29.50
CA ASP A 209 8.19 -19.74 30.27
C ASP A 209 7.45 -20.00 31.59
N ASP A 210 6.66 -19.06 32.12
CA ASP A 210 6.15 -19.16 33.49
C ASP A 210 4.62 -19.12 33.57
N ARG A 211 4.10 -19.23 34.81
CA ARG A 211 2.65 -19.25 35.06
C ARG A 211 1.97 -17.92 34.71
N THR A 212 2.69 -16.82 34.56
CA THR A 212 2.12 -15.53 34.16
C THR A 212 1.94 -15.41 32.65
N ASP A 213 2.66 -16.22 31.89
CA ASP A 213 2.54 -16.29 30.44
C ASP A 213 1.30 -17.06 30.00
N GLU A 214 0.77 -17.93 30.86
CA GLU A 214 -0.51 -18.62 30.65
C GLU A 214 -1.65 -17.64 30.40
N ASP A 215 -1.68 -16.51 31.11
CA ASP A 215 -2.66 -15.44 30.87
C ASP A 215 -2.60 -14.90 29.43
N ALA A 216 -1.42 -14.91 28.79
CA ALA A 216 -1.26 -14.49 27.40
C ALA A 216 -1.59 -15.62 26.43
N PHE A 217 -1.18 -16.86 26.71
CA PHE A 217 -1.53 -18.02 25.89
C PHE A 217 -3.04 -18.22 25.77
N GLU A 218 -3.80 -18.03 26.86
CA GLU A 218 -5.26 -18.16 26.87
C GLU A 218 -5.98 -17.11 25.98
N THR A 219 -5.31 -16.01 25.61
CA THR A 219 -5.87 -14.97 24.74
C THR A 219 -5.62 -15.20 23.24
N LEU A 220 -4.71 -16.12 22.90
CA LEU A 220 -4.36 -16.40 21.51
C LEU A 220 -5.51 -17.11 20.79
N THR A 221 -5.85 -16.66 19.57
CA THR A 221 -6.95 -17.24 18.79
C THR A 221 -6.62 -17.32 17.31
N GLY A 222 -7.30 -18.23 16.59
CA GLY A 222 -7.21 -18.31 15.13
C GLY A 222 -5.77 -18.56 14.61
N PRO A 223 -5.17 -17.61 13.86
CA PRO A 223 -3.83 -17.78 13.28
C PRO A 223 -2.68 -17.56 14.28
N ASP A 224 -2.99 -17.18 15.52
CA ASP A 224 -2.00 -16.92 16.56
C ASP A 224 -1.24 -18.21 16.95
N MET A 225 -0.07 -18.02 17.57
CA MET A 225 0.84 -19.10 17.94
C MET A 225 1.48 -18.81 19.31
N GLY A 226 1.27 -19.74 20.25
CA GLY A 226 1.89 -19.69 21.58
C GLY A 226 2.98 -20.75 21.71
N ILE A 227 4.13 -20.37 22.27
CA ILE A 227 5.25 -21.28 22.51
C ILE A 227 5.69 -21.20 23.97
N LYS A 228 5.62 -22.35 24.65
CA LYS A 228 6.13 -22.52 26.02
C LYS A 228 7.62 -22.85 26.00
N ILE A 229 8.41 -22.16 26.82
CA ILE A 229 9.83 -22.46 27.04
C ILE A 229 9.97 -23.33 28.28
N GLY A 230 10.73 -24.42 28.18
CA GLY A 230 10.97 -25.37 29.27
C GLY A 230 9.74 -26.18 29.68
N ASP A 231 9.83 -26.88 30.81
CA ASP A 231 8.79 -27.82 31.31
C ASP A 231 7.58 -27.11 31.96
N GLY A 232 6.54 -27.90 32.28
CA GLY A 232 5.34 -27.46 33.02
C GLY A 232 4.05 -27.50 32.20
N GLU A 233 2.90 -27.55 32.87
CA GLU A 233 1.58 -27.47 32.21
C GLU A 233 1.41 -26.11 31.53
N THR A 234 0.79 -26.10 30.34
CA THR A 234 0.63 -24.88 29.53
C THR A 234 -0.56 -24.96 28.57
N ALA A 235 -1.16 -23.81 28.25
CA ALA A 235 -2.12 -23.60 27.18
C ALA A 235 -1.47 -23.34 25.82
N ALA A 236 -0.15 -23.14 25.76
CA ALA A 236 0.60 -22.95 24.51
C ALA A 236 0.50 -24.18 23.58
N GLU A 237 0.36 -23.92 22.27
CA GLU A 237 0.24 -24.98 21.25
C GLU A 237 1.56 -25.74 21.07
N PHE A 238 2.70 -25.05 21.22
CA PHE A 238 4.03 -25.63 21.01
C PHE A 238 4.96 -25.43 22.21
N ARG A 239 6.04 -26.20 22.25
CA ARG A 239 7.07 -26.13 23.29
C ARG A 239 8.46 -26.22 22.70
N ILE A 240 9.40 -25.49 23.31
CA ILE A 240 10.85 -25.57 23.07
C ILE A 240 11.59 -25.62 24.41
N ASP A 241 12.85 -26.08 24.40
CA ASP A 241 13.53 -26.47 25.63
C ASP A 241 14.14 -25.30 26.41
N ASP A 242 14.80 -24.37 25.70
CA ASP A 242 15.55 -23.29 26.36
C ASP A 242 15.68 -21.99 25.55
N THR A 243 16.34 -20.99 26.15
CA THR A 243 16.59 -19.66 25.57
C THR A 243 17.44 -19.68 24.29
N THR A 244 18.18 -20.75 24.01
CA THR A 244 18.94 -20.93 22.76
C THR A 244 18.00 -21.33 21.63
N ASP A 245 17.03 -22.21 21.91
CA ASP A 245 16.01 -22.56 20.93
C ASP A 245 15.07 -21.39 20.64
N VAL A 246 14.82 -20.51 21.61
CA VAL A 246 14.14 -19.22 21.38
C VAL A 246 14.89 -18.40 20.33
N ALA A 247 16.22 -18.28 20.45
CA ALA A 247 17.02 -17.53 19.49
C ALA A 247 16.97 -18.14 18.08
N ARG A 248 17.04 -19.47 17.98
CA ARG A 248 16.91 -20.19 16.69
C ARG A 248 15.53 -19.97 16.06
N LEU A 249 14.48 -20.08 16.85
CA LEU A 249 13.11 -19.88 16.38
C LEU A 249 12.89 -18.46 15.90
N LEU A 250 13.36 -17.46 16.65
CA LEU A 250 13.27 -16.06 16.23
C LEU A 250 14.08 -15.79 14.96
N ALA A 251 15.26 -16.41 14.80
CA ALA A 251 16.03 -16.33 13.57
C ALA A 251 15.29 -16.97 12.39
N GLU A 252 14.64 -18.11 12.59
CA GLU A 252 13.81 -18.74 11.56
C GLU A 252 12.59 -17.87 11.19
N VAL A 253 11.92 -17.25 12.17
CA VAL A 253 10.85 -16.29 11.91
C VAL A 253 11.39 -15.09 11.12
N CYS A 254 12.60 -14.60 11.41
CA CYS A 254 13.26 -13.57 10.61
C CYS A 254 13.43 -14.03 9.17
N GLU A 255 14.00 -15.22 8.95
CA GLU A 255 14.24 -15.76 7.61
C GLU A 255 12.94 -15.95 6.85
N LEU A 256 11.92 -16.59 7.44
CA LEU A 256 10.62 -16.83 6.80
C LEU A 256 9.87 -15.52 6.54
N ARG A 257 9.94 -14.54 7.45
CA ARG A 257 9.31 -13.23 7.28
C ARG A 257 10.03 -12.43 6.21
N TYR A 258 11.36 -12.42 6.24
CA TYR A 258 12.19 -11.78 5.23
C TYR A 258 11.94 -12.43 3.88
N GLU A 259 11.97 -13.76 3.79
CA GLU A 259 11.60 -14.50 2.58
C GLU A 259 10.17 -14.20 2.16
N TRP A 260 9.16 -14.08 3.01
CA TRP A 260 7.83 -13.71 2.55
C TRP A 260 7.78 -12.26 2.01
N LEU A 261 8.46 -11.33 2.67
CA LEU A 261 8.57 -9.94 2.22
C LEU A 261 9.42 -9.82 0.94
N GLU A 262 10.39 -10.71 0.75
CA GLU A 262 11.30 -10.76 -0.39
C GLU A 262 10.75 -11.61 -1.54
N THR A 263 10.32 -12.86 -1.32
CA THR A 263 9.64 -13.79 -2.27
C THR A 263 8.21 -13.38 -2.59
N GLY A 264 7.59 -12.53 -1.77
CA GLY A 264 6.64 -11.52 -2.23
C GLY A 264 7.31 -10.48 -3.14
N ARG A 265 8.28 -10.89 -3.97
CA ARG A 265 8.96 -10.05 -4.97
C ARG A 265 7.83 -9.46 -5.77
N ALA A 266 7.56 -8.18 -5.53
CA ALA A 266 6.58 -7.48 -6.35
C ALA A 266 6.96 -7.78 -7.80
N VAL A 267 6.02 -8.42 -8.49
CA VAL A 267 6.20 -8.87 -9.87
C VAL A 267 6.81 -7.70 -10.64
N ALA A 268 7.80 -7.99 -11.47
CA ALA A 268 8.51 -6.93 -12.15
C ALA A 268 7.49 -6.10 -12.95
N ILE A 269 7.60 -4.77 -12.94
CA ILE A 269 6.55 -3.94 -13.54
C ILE A 269 6.38 -4.24 -15.04
N GLU A 270 7.47 -4.61 -15.71
CA GLU A 270 7.52 -5.05 -17.10
C GLU A 270 6.80 -6.39 -17.36
N GLN A 271 6.52 -7.18 -16.32
CA GLN A 271 5.76 -8.43 -16.39
C GLN A 271 4.25 -8.22 -16.18
N HIS A 272 3.81 -6.98 -15.89
CA HIS A 272 2.38 -6.69 -15.76
C HIS A 272 1.74 -6.42 -17.12
N ALA A 273 0.57 -7.02 -17.35
CA ALA A 273 -0.32 -6.63 -18.43
C ALA A 273 -1.25 -5.49 -17.98
N MET A 274 -1.53 -4.55 -18.87
CA MET A 274 -2.46 -3.45 -18.66
C MET A 274 -3.79 -3.75 -19.35
N LEU A 275 -4.90 -3.36 -18.74
CA LEU A 275 -6.20 -3.26 -19.39
C LEU A 275 -6.63 -1.79 -19.39
N SER A 276 -7.39 -1.35 -20.38
CA SER A 276 -7.95 0.01 -20.42
C SER A 276 -9.31 0.03 -21.11
N ASP A 277 -10.21 0.88 -20.62
CA ASP A 277 -11.44 1.30 -21.32
C ASP A 277 -11.44 2.79 -21.68
N LEU A 278 -10.27 3.42 -21.68
CA LEU A 278 -10.08 4.88 -21.79
C LEU A 278 -10.70 5.70 -20.66
N ARG A 279 -11.24 5.09 -19.60
CA ARG A 279 -11.74 5.81 -18.42
C ARG A 279 -10.91 5.44 -17.19
N THR A 280 -10.49 4.18 -17.11
CA THR A 280 -9.54 3.69 -16.12
C THR A 280 -8.59 2.64 -16.72
N CYS A 281 -7.59 2.26 -15.94
CA CYS A 281 -6.66 1.18 -16.25
C CYS A 281 -6.59 0.17 -15.10
N ALA A 282 -6.37 -1.09 -15.46
CA ALA A 282 -6.06 -2.16 -14.50
C ALA A 282 -4.69 -2.77 -14.84
N LEU A 283 -3.98 -3.29 -13.84
CA LEU A 283 -2.77 -4.10 -14.05
C LEU A 283 -2.94 -5.52 -13.51
N LEU A 284 -2.43 -6.49 -14.26
CA LEU A 284 -2.46 -7.91 -13.91
C LEU A 284 -1.06 -8.50 -14.00
N THR A 285 -0.74 -9.40 -13.08
CA THR A 285 0.47 -10.23 -13.14
C THR A 285 0.30 -11.39 -14.13
N PRO A 286 1.39 -12.11 -14.47
CA PRO A 286 1.34 -13.25 -15.40
C PRO A 286 0.37 -14.36 -14.97
N ASP A 287 0.12 -14.53 -13.67
CA ASP A 287 -0.79 -15.50 -13.07
C ASP A 287 -2.25 -15.01 -12.94
N ALA A 288 -2.64 -14.00 -13.72
CA ALA A 288 -3.98 -13.40 -13.72
C ALA A 288 -4.45 -12.89 -12.34
N ARG A 289 -3.54 -12.39 -11.51
CA ARG A 289 -3.88 -11.61 -10.32
C ARG A 289 -3.92 -10.13 -10.71
N LEU A 290 -5.06 -9.49 -10.48
CA LEU A 290 -5.25 -8.08 -10.70
C LEU A 290 -4.76 -7.30 -9.48
N THR A 291 -3.69 -6.52 -9.66
CA THR A 291 -2.92 -5.88 -8.57
C THR A 291 -3.12 -4.38 -8.49
N TRP A 292 -3.71 -3.78 -9.53
CA TRP A 292 -4.00 -2.36 -9.60
C TRP A 292 -5.32 -2.11 -10.31
N LEU A 293 -6.20 -1.29 -9.73
CA LEU A 293 -7.38 -0.72 -10.41
C LEU A 293 -7.93 0.45 -9.63
N CYS A 294 -8.08 1.59 -10.30
CA CYS A 294 -8.77 2.78 -9.80
C CYS A 294 -10.18 2.85 -10.39
N LEU A 295 -11.17 3.29 -9.61
CA LEU A 295 -12.55 3.39 -10.08
C LEU A 295 -13.23 4.67 -9.58
N PRO A 296 -14.06 5.33 -10.42
CA PRO A 296 -14.35 4.99 -11.81
C PRO A 296 -13.34 5.56 -12.81
N ARG A 297 -12.41 6.42 -12.36
CA ARG A 297 -11.40 7.06 -13.22
C ARG A 297 -10.00 6.56 -12.88
N ILE A 298 -9.11 6.68 -13.85
CA ILE A 298 -7.67 6.41 -13.67
C ILE A 298 -7.07 7.21 -12.50
N ASP A 299 -7.57 8.43 -12.25
CA ASP A 299 -7.12 9.34 -11.18
C ASP A 299 -7.92 9.24 -9.87
N SER A 300 -8.87 8.29 -9.77
CA SER A 300 -9.63 8.02 -8.54
C SER A 300 -8.83 7.17 -7.54
N PRO A 301 -9.25 7.08 -6.26
CA PRO A 301 -8.64 6.14 -5.33
C PRO A 301 -8.67 4.69 -5.84
N ALA A 302 -7.66 3.91 -5.48
CA ALA A 302 -7.56 2.51 -5.89
C ALA A 302 -8.52 1.63 -5.09
N LEU A 303 -9.18 0.70 -5.78
CA LEU A 303 -9.89 -0.44 -5.18
C LEU A 303 -8.95 -1.63 -4.94
N PHE A 304 -7.94 -1.77 -5.81
CA PHE A 304 -6.89 -2.75 -5.70
C PHE A 304 -5.55 -2.01 -5.80
N ALA A 305 -4.70 -2.18 -4.79
CA ALA A 305 -3.40 -1.55 -4.67
C ALA A 305 -2.32 -2.54 -4.18
N ASP A 306 -2.51 -3.84 -4.44
CA ASP A 306 -1.55 -4.91 -4.17
C ASP A 306 -0.16 -4.63 -4.77
N LEU A 307 -0.10 -3.92 -5.91
CA LEU A 307 1.16 -3.44 -6.48
C LEU A 307 2.01 -2.61 -5.50
N LEU A 308 1.38 -1.85 -4.60
CA LEU A 308 2.04 -0.96 -3.64
C LEU A 308 2.00 -1.49 -2.20
N GLY A 309 1.00 -2.28 -1.84
CA GLY A 309 0.83 -2.76 -0.47
C GLY A 309 0.82 -4.27 -0.27
N GLY A 310 1.04 -5.03 -1.34
CA GLY A 310 0.86 -6.47 -1.30
C GLY A 310 -0.59 -6.87 -0.99
N PRO A 311 -0.83 -8.12 -0.59
CA PRO A 311 -2.19 -8.68 -0.51
C PRO A 311 -3.14 -7.90 0.41
N THR A 312 -2.59 -7.15 1.36
CA THR A 312 -3.35 -6.34 2.33
C THR A 312 -4.02 -5.13 1.69
N ALA A 313 -3.43 -4.59 0.62
CA ALA A 313 -3.92 -3.44 -0.14
C ALA A 313 -4.84 -3.82 -1.32
N GLY A 314 -5.20 -5.11 -1.40
CA GLY A 314 -6.31 -5.59 -2.19
C GLY A 314 -5.96 -6.03 -3.61
N TYR A 315 -6.55 -7.15 -4.02
CA TYR A 315 -6.32 -7.82 -5.29
C TYR A 315 -7.56 -8.61 -5.74
N PHE A 316 -7.52 -9.10 -6.98
CA PHE A 316 -8.50 -10.07 -7.50
C PHE A 316 -7.80 -11.14 -8.33
N SER A 317 -7.75 -12.39 -7.86
CA SER A 317 -7.06 -13.50 -8.54
C SER A 317 -8.00 -14.61 -8.98
N ILE A 318 -7.61 -15.27 -10.08
CA ILE A 318 -8.17 -16.53 -10.58
C ILE A 318 -6.99 -17.42 -10.91
N ARG A 319 -6.89 -18.59 -10.26
CA ARG A 319 -5.78 -19.51 -10.43
C ARG A 319 -6.27 -20.97 -10.38
N PRO A 320 -5.49 -21.93 -10.90
CA PRO A 320 -5.77 -23.35 -10.65
C PRO A 320 -5.79 -23.63 -9.15
N LEU A 321 -6.65 -24.56 -8.68
CA LEU A 321 -6.64 -24.98 -7.27
C LEU A 321 -5.31 -25.67 -6.92
N ASP A 322 -4.90 -26.62 -7.75
CA ASP A 322 -3.58 -27.24 -7.69
C ASP A 322 -2.58 -26.35 -8.43
N ASN A 323 -1.77 -25.60 -7.69
CA ASN A 323 -0.65 -24.81 -8.21
C ASN A 323 0.47 -25.75 -8.75
N GLY A 324 0.19 -26.53 -9.80
CA GLY A 324 1.21 -27.34 -10.48
C GLY A 324 2.36 -26.46 -11.00
N GLU A 325 3.50 -27.06 -11.31
CA GLU A 325 4.74 -26.37 -11.74
C GLU A 325 4.64 -25.57 -13.06
N HIS A 326 3.45 -25.38 -13.63
CA HIS A 326 3.26 -24.76 -14.93
C HIS A 326 2.88 -23.30 -14.78
N GLU A 327 3.83 -22.41 -15.09
CA GLU A 327 3.53 -20.99 -15.30
C GLU A 327 2.57 -20.83 -16.49
N PRO A 328 1.52 -20.00 -16.35
CA PRO A 328 0.61 -19.75 -17.47
C PRO A 328 1.27 -18.94 -18.57
N LEU A 329 0.74 -19.09 -19.79
CA LEU A 329 1.09 -18.23 -20.92
C LEU A 329 0.11 -17.06 -20.99
N GLN A 330 0.61 -15.84 -21.04
CA GLN A 330 -0.20 -14.63 -21.10
C GLN A 330 0.05 -13.86 -22.39
N GLN A 331 -1.01 -13.43 -23.09
CA GLN A 331 -0.93 -12.68 -24.34
C GLN A 331 -2.16 -11.81 -24.56
N TYR A 332 -2.00 -10.67 -25.24
CA TYR A 332 -3.15 -9.91 -25.73
C TYR A 332 -3.76 -10.59 -26.96
N GLU A 333 -5.08 -10.55 -27.07
CA GLU A 333 -5.78 -10.93 -28.30
C GLU A 333 -5.62 -9.83 -29.35
N GLY A 334 -4.71 -10.07 -30.32
CA GLY A 334 -4.45 -9.13 -31.40
C GLY A 334 -3.92 -7.78 -30.92
N ASP A 335 -4.27 -6.74 -31.66
CA ASP A 335 -3.89 -5.35 -31.37
C ASP A 335 -4.88 -4.70 -30.39
N SER A 336 -5.09 -5.33 -29.24
CA SER A 336 -6.06 -4.91 -28.23
C SER A 336 -5.52 -4.95 -26.80
N PHE A 337 -6.40 -4.58 -25.86
CA PHE A 337 -6.27 -4.75 -24.40
C PHE A 337 -7.26 -5.80 -23.85
N VAL A 338 -7.62 -6.79 -24.67
CA VAL A 338 -8.26 -8.04 -24.22
C VAL A 338 -7.13 -9.04 -23.95
N LEU A 339 -6.99 -9.49 -22.71
CA LEU A 339 -5.88 -10.32 -22.25
C LEU A 339 -6.34 -11.76 -22.08
N GLU A 340 -5.61 -12.71 -22.68
CA GLU A 340 -5.77 -14.15 -22.44
C GLU A 340 -4.62 -14.64 -21.55
N THR A 341 -4.96 -15.27 -20.42
CA THR A 341 -4.03 -16.04 -19.59
C THR A 341 -4.41 -17.52 -19.65
N ARG A 342 -3.48 -18.37 -20.06
CA ARG A 342 -3.72 -19.78 -20.41
C ARG A 342 -2.92 -20.73 -19.54
N TRP A 343 -3.64 -21.58 -18.82
CA TRP A 343 -3.13 -22.80 -18.18
C TRP A 343 -3.41 -24.03 -19.05
N PRO A 344 -2.82 -25.20 -18.74
CA PRO A 344 -3.13 -26.42 -19.48
C PRO A 344 -4.62 -26.82 -19.48
N SER A 345 -5.33 -26.55 -18.38
CA SER A 345 -6.72 -27.01 -18.17
C SER A 345 -7.79 -25.96 -18.47
N PHE A 346 -7.46 -24.67 -18.41
CA PHE A 346 -8.39 -23.57 -18.65
C PHE A 346 -7.69 -22.28 -19.10
N THR A 347 -8.50 -21.34 -19.60
CA THR A 347 -8.10 -19.98 -19.98
C THR A 347 -8.93 -18.95 -19.22
N VAL A 348 -8.32 -17.82 -18.90
CA VAL A 348 -8.97 -16.62 -18.36
C VAL A 348 -8.82 -15.50 -19.38
N ARG A 349 -9.94 -14.90 -19.80
CA ARG A 349 -9.97 -13.70 -20.64
C ARG A 349 -10.40 -12.50 -19.81
N ASP A 350 -9.52 -11.52 -19.71
CA ASP A 350 -9.70 -10.31 -18.91
C ASP A 350 -9.77 -9.06 -19.79
N PHE A 351 -10.77 -8.21 -19.57
CA PHE A 351 -10.86 -6.92 -20.26
C PHE A 351 -11.70 -5.90 -19.49
N LEU A 352 -11.38 -4.61 -19.69
CA LEU A 352 -12.28 -3.50 -19.36
C LEU A 352 -13.14 -3.19 -20.58
N ASP A 353 -14.45 -3.13 -20.40
CA ASP A 353 -15.38 -3.14 -21.52
C ASP A 353 -15.48 -1.81 -22.29
N CYS A 354 -15.11 -1.85 -23.57
CA CYS A 354 -15.16 -0.73 -24.51
C CYS A 354 -16.39 -0.74 -25.43
N SER A 355 -17.31 -1.70 -25.28
CA SER A 355 -18.48 -1.85 -26.15
C SER A 355 -19.41 -0.63 -26.13
N ASP A 356 -20.21 -0.49 -27.19
CA ASP A 356 -21.35 0.46 -27.25
C ASP A 356 -20.97 1.93 -26.95
N GLY A 357 -19.76 2.37 -27.33
CA GLY A 357 -19.30 3.76 -27.22
C GLY A 357 -18.94 4.22 -25.80
N ARG A 358 -18.88 3.31 -24.82
CA ARG A 358 -18.50 3.59 -23.43
C ARG A 358 -17.21 4.39 -23.24
N PRO A 359 -16.14 4.20 -24.05
CA PRO A 359 -14.88 4.93 -23.88
C PRO A 359 -15.01 6.46 -23.95
N HIS A 360 -16.07 6.98 -24.59
CA HIS A 360 -16.32 8.41 -24.76
C HIS A 360 -17.37 8.98 -23.80
N GLN A 361 -17.97 8.13 -22.95
CA GLN A 361 -18.98 8.55 -21.99
C GLN A 361 -18.33 8.95 -20.67
N ARG A 362 -18.88 9.96 -19.99
CA ARG A 362 -18.43 10.38 -18.65
C ARG A 362 -18.23 9.17 -17.73
N ALA A 363 -17.09 9.10 -17.04
CA ALA A 363 -16.86 8.05 -16.06
C ALA A 363 -17.85 8.14 -14.90
N GLY A 364 -18.17 6.98 -14.35
CA GLY A 364 -19.28 6.77 -13.40
C GLY A 364 -19.87 5.38 -13.53
N ARG A 365 -19.47 4.63 -14.57
CA ARG A 365 -19.72 3.21 -14.75
C ARG A 365 -18.48 2.56 -15.32
N SER A 366 -18.04 1.47 -14.72
CA SER A 366 -16.90 0.68 -15.22
C SER A 366 -17.20 -0.80 -14.98
N GLU A 367 -16.80 -1.63 -15.94
CA GLU A 367 -17.06 -3.06 -15.95
C GLU A 367 -15.77 -3.78 -16.35
N LEU A 368 -15.15 -4.45 -15.38
CA LEU A 368 -14.09 -5.43 -15.62
C LEU A 368 -14.76 -6.80 -15.76
N VAL A 369 -14.55 -7.45 -16.89
CA VAL A 369 -15.12 -8.76 -17.19
C VAL A 369 -13.98 -9.78 -17.24
N ARG A 370 -14.16 -10.89 -16.51
CA ARG A 370 -13.27 -12.04 -16.49
C ARG A 370 -14.05 -13.28 -16.93
N ILE A 371 -13.63 -13.92 -18.02
CA ILE A 371 -14.28 -15.09 -18.60
C ILE A 371 -13.37 -16.29 -18.42
N VAL A 372 -13.82 -17.32 -17.70
CA VAL A 372 -13.04 -18.55 -17.46
C VAL A 372 -13.66 -19.69 -18.27
N GLU A 373 -12.86 -20.28 -19.15
CA GLU A 373 -13.26 -21.36 -20.06
C GLU A 373 -12.31 -22.55 -19.92
N GLY A 374 -12.85 -23.76 -19.80
CA GLY A 374 -12.03 -24.97 -19.72
C GLY A 374 -12.62 -26.02 -18.80
N SER A 375 -11.74 -26.68 -18.05
CA SER A 375 -12.07 -27.79 -17.16
C SER A 375 -11.19 -27.75 -15.90
N GLY A 376 -11.56 -28.54 -14.89
CA GLY A 376 -10.84 -28.60 -13.62
C GLY A 376 -11.41 -27.67 -12.56
N GLU A 377 -10.66 -27.45 -11.48
CA GLU A 377 -11.05 -26.60 -10.36
C GLU A 377 -10.21 -25.33 -10.33
N VAL A 378 -10.89 -24.19 -10.18
CA VAL A 378 -10.26 -22.88 -10.08
C VAL A 378 -10.54 -22.26 -8.71
N ALA A 379 -9.52 -21.68 -8.11
CA ALA A 379 -9.62 -20.86 -6.92
C ALA A 379 -9.76 -19.39 -7.33
N ILE A 380 -10.74 -18.71 -6.73
CA ILE A 380 -11.05 -17.30 -6.95
C ILE A 380 -10.91 -16.59 -5.62
N GLU A 381 -10.12 -15.51 -5.59
CA GLU A 381 -9.98 -14.67 -4.40
C GLU A 381 -10.28 -13.22 -4.77
N PHE A 382 -11.31 -12.65 -4.14
CA PHE A 382 -11.73 -11.27 -4.33
C PHE A 382 -11.51 -10.49 -3.04
N ALA A 383 -10.50 -9.62 -3.03
CA ALA A 383 -10.07 -8.86 -1.86
C ALA A 383 -10.09 -7.35 -2.16
N PRO A 384 -11.27 -6.71 -2.33
CA PRO A 384 -11.35 -5.27 -2.56
C PRO A 384 -10.89 -4.48 -1.33
N ARG A 385 -10.21 -3.36 -1.54
CA ARG A 385 -9.77 -2.44 -0.48
C ARG A 385 -10.08 -1.01 -0.89
N LEU A 386 -11.14 -0.45 -0.31
CA LEU A 386 -11.57 0.91 -0.63
C LEU A 386 -10.51 1.93 -0.22
N ASP A 387 -10.24 2.88 -1.12
CA ASP A 387 -9.34 4.01 -0.90
C ASP A 387 -7.97 3.57 -0.36
N TYR A 388 -7.30 2.68 -1.09
CA TYR A 388 -5.97 2.15 -0.71
C TYR A 388 -5.97 1.41 0.63
N SER A 389 -7.07 0.71 0.96
CA SER A 389 -7.29 0.07 2.26
C SER A 389 -7.50 1.01 3.44
N ARG A 390 -7.65 2.32 3.23
CA ARG A 390 -7.94 3.27 4.32
C ARG A 390 -9.38 3.22 4.80
N VAL A 391 -10.28 2.64 3.98
CA VAL A 391 -11.70 2.50 4.31
C VAL A 391 -12.03 1.03 4.57
N SER A 392 -12.63 0.78 5.73
CA SER A 392 -13.17 -0.53 6.11
C SER A 392 -14.03 -1.10 4.98
N THR A 393 -13.76 -2.34 4.59
CA THR A 393 -14.40 -2.97 3.42
C THR A 393 -15.16 -4.19 3.89
N ARG A 394 -16.49 -4.19 3.76
CA ARG A 394 -17.34 -5.34 4.11
C ARG A 394 -17.93 -5.96 2.85
N LEU A 395 -18.14 -7.27 2.87
CA LEU A 395 -18.72 -8.00 1.75
C LEU A 395 -20.04 -8.66 2.14
N GLU A 396 -21.06 -8.48 1.31
CA GLU A 396 -22.33 -9.18 1.43
C GLU A 396 -22.50 -10.18 0.29
N VAL A 397 -22.73 -11.44 0.63
CA VAL A 397 -23.08 -12.48 -0.34
C VAL A 397 -24.54 -12.29 -0.78
N LYS A 398 -24.77 -12.30 -2.09
CA LYS A 398 -26.08 -12.21 -2.75
C LYS A 398 -26.23 -13.38 -3.72
N GLU A 399 -27.47 -13.68 -4.13
CA GLU A 399 -27.75 -14.77 -5.09
C GLU A 399 -26.98 -14.61 -6.41
N TRP A 400 -26.75 -13.37 -6.83
CA TRP A 400 -26.05 -13.05 -8.08
C TRP A 400 -24.53 -12.88 -7.92
N GLY A 401 -23.97 -12.94 -6.70
CA GLY A 401 -22.53 -12.70 -6.44
C GLY A 401 -22.26 -11.94 -5.13
N LEU A 402 -21.37 -10.93 -5.16
CA LEU A 402 -20.95 -10.16 -3.99
C LEU A 402 -21.24 -8.66 -4.14
N GLN A 403 -21.72 -8.06 -3.06
CA GLN A 403 -21.83 -6.60 -2.94
C GLN A 403 -20.77 -6.07 -1.97
N VAL A 404 -20.04 -5.02 -2.38
CA VAL A 404 -19.13 -4.31 -1.48
C VAL A 404 -19.91 -3.27 -0.69
N GLY A 405 -19.80 -3.33 0.64
CA GLY A 405 -20.46 -2.44 1.58
C GLY A 405 -19.76 -1.09 1.72
N HIS A 406 -20.57 -0.04 1.91
CA HIS A 406 -20.14 1.34 2.16
C HIS A 406 -19.28 2.09 1.10
N PRO A 407 -19.28 1.75 -0.21
CA PRO A 407 -18.72 2.67 -1.20
C PRO A 407 -19.68 3.87 -1.45
N THR A 408 -19.15 4.99 -1.95
CA THR A 408 -19.97 6.15 -2.36
C THR A 408 -20.92 5.79 -3.51
N ASP A 409 -20.46 4.94 -4.43
CA ASP A 409 -21.21 4.41 -5.56
C ASP A 409 -21.27 2.88 -5.49
N PRO A 410 -22.32 2.22 -6.00
CA PRO A 410 -22.43 0.76 -5.93
C PRO A 410 -21.24 0.03 -6.53
N VAL A 411 -20.68 -0.94 -5.80
CA VAL A 411 -19.63 -1.85 -6.29
C VAL A 411 -20.08 -3.29 -6.11
N VAL A 412 -20.12 -4.02 -7.22
CA VAL A 412 -20.76 -5.33 -7.34
C VAL A 412 -19.82 -6.28 -8.09
N LEU A 413 -19.57 -7.47 -7.55
CA LEU A 413 -19.02 -8.59 -8.31
C LEU A 413 -20.17 -9.53 -8.69
N TYR A 414 -20.61 -9.48 -9.94
CA TYR A 414 -21.57 -10.43 -10.49
C TYR A 414 -20.87 -11.75 -10.81
N ALA A 415 -21.31 -12.82 -10.18
CA ALA A 415 -20.72 -14.16 -10.24
C ALA A 415 -21.81 -15.21 -9.91
N PRO A 416 -22.83 -15.36 -10.79
CA PRO A 416 -23.97 -16.22 -10.50
C PRO A 416 -23.55 -17.68 -10.38
N GLY A 417 -24.09 -18.38 -9.39
CA GLY A 417 -23.78 -19.80 -9.15
C GLY A 417 -22.43 -20.07 -8.47
N VAL A 418 -21.71 -19.03 -8.04
CA VAL A 418 -20.49 -19.17 -7.25
C VAL A 418 -20.82 -19.12 -5.76
N GLU A 419 -20.41 -20.15 -5.03
CA GLU A 419 -20.51 -20.19 -3.57
C GLU A 419 -19.29 -19.51 -2.93
N TRP A 420 -19.54 -18.45 -2.16
CA TRP A 420 -18.49 -17.62 -1.58
C TRP A 420 -18.33 -17.86 -0.08
N GLN A 421 -17.09 -18.07 0.34
CA GLN A 421 -16.67 -17.99 1.73
C GLN A 421 -16.10 -16.59 2.02
N ILE A 422 -16.69 -15.87 2.98
CA ILE A 422 -16.14 -14.60 3.44
C ILE A 422 -15.04 -14.86 4.47
N LEU A 423 -13.87 -14.28 4.23
CA LEU A 423 -12.70 -14.30 5.10
C LEU A 423 -12.53 -12.89 5.70
N GLN A 424 -12.50 -12.80 7.03
CA GLN A 424 -12.40 -11.53 7.73
C GLN A 424 -10.96 -11.26 8.16
N PHE A 425 -10.42 -10.11 7.75
CA PHE A 425 -9.08 -9.63 8.10
C PHE A 425 -9.21 -8.25 8.76
N GLY A 426 -9.54 -8.25 10.05
CA GLY A 426 -9.78 -7.02 10.83
C GLY A 426 -10.91 -6.16 10.24
N ALA A 427 -10.56 -4.98 9.73
CA ALA A 427 -11.49 -4.05 9.11
C ALA A 427 -11.87 -4.41 7.65
N HIS A 428 -11.25 -5.43 7.06
CA HIS A 428 -11.44 -5.75 5.65
C HIS A 428 -11.87 -7.20 5.45
N ASP A 429 -12.92 -7.39 4.67
CA ASP A 429 -13.37 -8.68 4.21
C ASP A 429 -12.69 -9.01 2.87
N SER A 430 -12.43 -10.29 2.65
CA SER A 430 -12.12 -10.89 1.36
C SER A 430 -13.11 -12.03 1.11
N ALA A 431 -13.29 -12.43 -0.14
CA ALA A 431 -14.10 -13.59 -0.49
C ALA A 431 -13.25 -14.62 -1.23
N HIS A 432 -13.47 -15.88 -0.90
CA HIS A 432 -12.82 -17.02 -1.53
C HIS A 432 -13.90 -17.97 -2.09
N ALA A 433 -13.64 -18.54 -3.27
CA ALA A 433 -14.46 -19.58 -3.85
C ALA A 433 -13.59 -20.59 -4.60
N VAL A 434 -14.01 -21.85 -4.58
CA VAL A 434 -13.48 -22.91 -5.45
C VAL A 434 -14.60 -23.32 -6.38
N VAL A 435 -14.37 -23.20 -7.69
CA VAL A 435 -15.37 -23.51 -8.72
C VAL A 435 -14.85 -24.63 -9.60
N LYS A 436 -15.65 -25.68 -9.74
CA LYS A 436 -15.44 -26.70 -10.76
C LYS A 436 -15.98 -26.22 -12.10
N LEU A 437 -15.10 -26.12 -13.10
CA LEU A 437 -15.47 -25.67 -14.43
C LEU A 437 -16.19 -26.78 -15.20
N ASP A 438 -17.31 -26.40 -15.83
CA ASP A 438 -18.04 -27.27 -16.75
C ASP A 438 -17.57 -27.03 -18.18
N PRO A 439 -17.02 -28.05 -18.87
CA PRO A 439 -16.60 -27.90 -20.26
C PRO A 439 -17.74 -27.39 -21.15
N GLY A 440 -17.53 -26.26 -21.82
CA GLY A 440 -18.49 -25.64 -22.73
C GLY A 440 -19.43 -24.61 -22.10
N THR A 441 -19.39 -24.40 -20.77
CA THR A 441 -20.10 -23.30 -20.10
C THR A 441 -19.08 -22.36 -19.45
N PRO A 442 -18.88 -21.14 -19.98
CA PRO A 442 -17.94 -20.19 -19.39
C PRO A 442 -18.43 -19.71 -18.02
N LEU A 443 -17.51 -19.63 -17.04
CA LEU A 443 -17.74 -18.90 -15.81
C LEU A 443 -17.47 -17.41 -16.05
N ILE A 444 -18.46 -16.56 -15.79
CA ILE A 444 -18.36 -15.11 -15.97
C ILE A 444 -18.30 -14.43 -14.61
N LEU A 445 -17.25 -13.64 -14.40
CA LEU A 445 -17.08 -12.77 -13.24
C LEU A 445 -17.05 -11.33 -13.75
N GLU A 446 -17.97 -10.49 -13.30
CA GLU A 446 -18.04 -9.10 -13.73
C GLU A 446 -18.01 -8.16 -12.52
N LEU A 447 -16.90 -7.43 -12.37
CA LEU A 447 -16.77 -6.37 -11.39
C LEU A 447 -17.31 -5.06 -11.97
N ARG A 448 -18.37 -4.56 -11.34
CA ARG A 448 -19.18 -3.42 -11.78
C ARG A 448 -19.06 -2.29 -10.76
N TYR A 449 -18.85 -1.08 -11.26
CA TYR A 449 -18.87 0.15 -10.46
C TYR A 449 -19.98 1.09 -10.93
N GLY A 450 -20.63 1.78 -9.99
CA GLY A 450 -21.70 2.75 -10.25
C GLY A 450 -23.00 2.13 -10.75
N MET A 451 -23.12 0.80 -10.63
CA MET A 451 -24.21 0.00 -11.20
C MET A 451 -24.51 -1.22 -10.33
N GLY A 452 -25.76 -1.66 -10.34
CA GLY A 452 -26.17 -2.95 -9.79
C GLY A 452 -25.77 -4.12 -10.70
N PRO A 453 -26.21 -5.35 -10.36
CA PRO A 453 -25.99 -6.53 -11.21
C PRO A 453 -26.63 -6.36 -12.59
N PRO A 454 -26.10 -7.04 -13.64
CA PRO A 454 -26.65 -6.96 -14.98
C PRO A 454 -28.07 -7.55 -15.05
N THR A 455 -28.89 -6.99 -15.92
CA THR A 455 -30.20 -7.54 -16.30
C THR A 455 -30.07 -8.23 -17.66
N GLY A 456 -29.70 -9.52 -17.71
CA GLY A 456 -29.48 -10.22 -18.99
C GLY A 456 -28.70 -11.54 -18.89
N ARG A 457 -28.39 -12.15 -20.04
CA ARG A 457 -27.71 -13.46 -20.18
C ARG A 457 -26.19 -13.31 -20.40
N ALA A 458 -25.45 -14.40 -20.10
CA ALA A 458 -23.99 -14.51 -20.19
C ALA A 458 -23.41 -14.47 -21.62
N ASP A 459 -24.23 -14.75 -22.65
CA ASP A 459 -23.88 -14.64 -24.08
C ASP A 459 -23.41 -13.22 -24.47
N LEU A 460 -23.80 -12.21 -23.69
CA LEU A 460 -23.32 -10.84 -23.84
C LEU A 460 -21.84 -10.65 -23.51
N ALA A 461 -21.24 -11.46 -22.63
CA ALA A 461 -19.85 -11.25 -22.19
C ALA A 461 -18.84 -11.52 -23.31
N LEU A 462 -19.02 -12.62 -24.06
CA LEU A 462 -18.19 -12.96 -25.21
C LEU A 462 -18.37 -11.95 -26.36
N ASP A 463 -19.60 -11.47 -26.60
CA ASP A 463 -19.85 -10.40 -27.57
C ASP A 463 -19.14 -9.09 -27.17
N ARG A 464 -19.17 -8.72 -25.89
CA ARG A 464 -18.46 -7.54 -25.36
C ARG A 464 -16.95 -7.67 -25.47
N ALA A 465 -16.39 -8.87 -25.27
CA ALA A 465 -14.98 -9.13 -25.49
C ALA A 465 -14.61 -8.89 -26.96
N ARG A 466 -15.40 -9.43 -27.90
CA ARG A 466 -15.23 -9.20 -29.35
C ARG A 466 -15.32 -7.72 -29.70
N LYS A 467 -16.37 -7.01 -29.25
CA LYS A 467 -16.54 -5.57 -29.51
C LYS A 467 -15.40 -4.73 -28.92
N THR A 468 -14.90 -5.11 -27.75
CA THR A 468 -13.73 -4.47 -27.14
C THR A 468 -12.48 -4.67 -27.99
N ARG A 469 -12.24 -5.89 -28.49
CA ARG A 469 -11.14 -6.16 -29.43
C ARG A 469 -11.27 -5.33 -30.71
N GLU A 470 -12.44 -5.34 -31.33
CA GLU A 470 -12.74 -4.58 -32.56
C GLU A 470 -12.55 -3.06 -32.38
N PHE A 471 -12.89 -2.51 -31.21
CA PHE A 471 -12.65 -1.11 -30.87
C PHE A 471 -11.16 -0.75 -30.96
N TRP A 472 -10.30 -1.56 -30.35
CA TRP A 472 -8.85 -1.33 -30.33
C TRP A 472 -8.19 -1.62 -31.68
N GLU A 473 -8.51 -2.75 -32.31
CA GLU A 473 -7.98 -3.13 -33.63
C GLU A 473 -8.41 -2.12 -34.71
N GLY A 474 -9.66 -1.66 -34.65
CA GLY A 474 -10.19 -0.65 -35.54
C GLY A 474 -9.45 0.69 -35.42
N TRP A 475 -8.92 1.02 -34.24
CA TRP A 475 -8.05 2.17 -34.05
C TRP A 475 -6.63 1.91 -34.57
N ALA A 476 -6.01 0.79 -34.17
CA ALA A 476 -4.62 0.46 -34.54
C ALA A 476 -4.41 0.33 -36.05
N THR A 477 -5.40 -0.19 -36.78
CA THR A 477 -5.35 -0.36 -38.25
C THR A 477 -5.30 0.96 -39.03
N ARG A 478 -5.67 2.09 -38.41
CA ARG A 478 -5.59 3.42 -39.03
C ARG A 478 -4.22 4.07 -38.91
N LEU A 479 -3.31 3.49 -38.12
CA LEU A 479 -1.99 4.07 -37.88
C LEU A 479 -1.05 3.88 -39.08
N THR A 480 -0.31 4.94 -39.37
CA THR A 480 0.82 4.92 -40.31
C THR A 480 2.10 4.54 -39.55
N LEU A 481 2.34 3.24 -39.44
CA LEU A 481 3.48 2.71 -38.68
C LEU A 481 4.76 2.65 -39.53
N PRO A 482 5.93 2.95 -38.93
CA PRO A 482 7.22 2.84 -39.61
C PRO A 482 7.57 1.38 -39.96
N ARG A 483 8.54 1.20 -40.87
CA ARG A 483 9.07 -0.14 -41.22
C ARG A 483 9.93 -0.72 -40.10
N THR A 484 10.77 0.10 -39.48
CA THR A 484 11.64 -0.30 -38.38
C THR A 484 10.83 -0.47 -37.10
N ALA A 485 11.02 -1.59 -36.40
CA ALA A 485 10.38 -1.88 -35.11
C ALA A 485 8.84 -1.71 -35.10
N ARG A 486 8.18 -1.99 -36.23
CA ARG A 486 6.74 -1.76 -36.47
C ARG A 486 5.84 -2.21 -35.31
N GLU A 487 6.03 -3.44 -34.83
CA GLU A 487 5.20 -4.02 -33.78
C GLU A 487 5.42 -3.33 -32.42
N LEU A 488 6.66 -2.93 -32.12
CA LEU A 488 6.97 -2.15 -30.91
C LEU A 488 6.32 -0.76 -31.00
N CYS A 489 6.46 -0.06 -32.13
CA CYS A 489 5.81 1.24 -32.34
C CYS A 489 4.28 1.15 -32.20
N LYS A 490 3.67 0.10 -32.77
CA LYS A 490 2.22 -0.14 -32.66
C LYS A 490 1.79 -0.39 -31.22
N ARG A 491 2.50 -1.24 -30.47
CA ARG A 491 2.20 -1.50 -29.06
C ARG A 491 2.39 -0.26 -28.19
N SER A 492 3.46 0.52 -28.42
CA SER A 492 3.66 1.81 -27.75
C SER A 492 2.53 2.80 -28.06
N ALA A 493 2.07 2.88 -29.31
CA ALA A 493 0.93 3.73 -29.69
C ALA A 493 -0.37 3.30 -29.00
N LEU A 494 -0.65 1.99 -28.92
CA LEU A 494 -1.77 1.44 -28.15
C LEU A 494 -1.67 1.81 -26.67
N THR A 495 -0.49 1.72 -26.06
CA THR A 495 -0.26 2.12 -24.67
C THR A 495 -0.50 3.61 -24.47
N LEU A 496 -0.01 4.48 -25.35
CA LEU A 496 -0.31 5.92 -25.30
C LEU A 496 -1.81 6.17 -25.42
N LYS A 497 -2.48 5.49 -26.35
CA LYS A 497 -3.94 5.58 -26.52
C LYS A 497 -4.69 5.13 -25.27
N ALA A 498 -4.25 4.08 -24.60
CA ALA A 498 -4.84 3.58 -23.36
C ALA A 498 -4.74 4.55 -22.18
N LEU A 499 -3.79 5.47 -22.21
CA LEU A 499 -3.64 6.55 -21.23
C LEU A 499 -4.43 7.81 -21.59
N VAL A 500 -5.08 7.85 -22.76
CA VAL A 500 -6.04 8.91 -23.11
C VAL A 500 -7.33 8.69 -22.34
N TYR A 501 -7.70 9.64 -21.51
CA TYR A 501 -8.99 9.70 -20.86
C TYR A 501 -10.06 10.09 -21.89
N GLY A 502 -10.66 9.08 -22.53
CA GLY A 502 -11.57 9.20 -23.65
C GLY A 502 -12.75 10.17 -23.47
N PRO A 503 -13.29 10.42 -22.27
CA PRO A 503 -14.36 11.40 -22.07
C PRO A 503 -13.93 12.86 -22.20
N SER A 504 -12.63 13.16 -22.05
CA SER A 504 -12.12 14.55 -22.12
C SER A 504 -11.01 14.76 -23.13
N GLY A 505 -10.24 13.73 -23.48
CA GLY A 505 -9.04 13.85 -24.31
C GLY A 505 -7.73 14.07 -23.54
N ALA A 506 -7.78 14.21 -22.22
CA ALA A 506 -6.58 14.36 -21.39
C ALA A 506 -5.72 13.08 -21.41
N PHE A 507 -4.39 13.22 -21.44
CA PHE A 507 -3.48 12.09 -21.39
C PHE A 507 -2.93 11.96 -19.97
N SER A 508 -3.10 10.79 -19.34
CA SER A 508 -2.42 10.49 -18.08
C SER A 508 -0.94 10.21 -18.33
N ALA A 509 -0.05 10.68 -17.46
CA ALA A 509 1.39 10.40 -17.61
C ALA A 509 1.71 8.92 -17.34
N ALA A 510 0.99 8.26 -16.43
CA ALA A 510 1.05 6.82 -16.19
C ALA A 510 -0.29 6.26 -15.68
N ALA A 511 -0.41 4.93 -15.64
CA ALA A 511 -1.59 4.24 -15.11
C ALA A 511 -1.62 4.12 -13.57
N THR A 512 -0.46 4.33 -12.92
CA THR A 512 -0.25 4.05 -11.49
C THR A 512 0.31 5.26 -10.76
N THR A 513 0.25 5.22 -9.43
CA THR A 513 0.97 6.12 -8.54
C THR A 513 2.20 5.44 -7.94
N SER A 514 3.17 6.23 -7.50
CA SER A 514 4.18 5.86 -6.50
C SER A 514 5.09 4.69 -6.86
N LEU A 515 5.24 4.41 -8.15
CA LEU A 515 6.34 3.57 -8.60
C LEU A 515 7.64 4.37 -8.51
N PRO A 516 8.72 3.76 -7.98
CA PRO A 516 9.95 4.47 -7.72
C PRO A 516 10.77 4.69 -9.00
N GLU A 517 11.35 5.88 -9.17
CA GLU A 517 12.37 6.11 -10.23
C GLU A 517 13.59 5.18 -10.04
N HIS A 518 13.94 4.90 -8.79
CA HIS A 518 14.94 3.90 -8.39
C HIS A 518 14.42 3.13 -7.19
N VAL A 519 14.43 1.80 -7.24
CA VAL A 519 13.95 0.94 -6.14
C VAL A 519 14.63 1.33 -4.82
N GLY A 520 13.84 1.50 -3.76
CA GLY A 520 14.28 2.00 -2.45
C GLY A 520 14.44 3.52 -2.35
N GLY A 521 14.31 4.25 -3.47
CA GLY A 521 14.37 5.70 -3.51
C GLY A 521 13.09 6.38 -3.04
N THR A 522 13.17 7.71 -2.87
CA THR A 522 12.08 8.55 -2.36
C THR A 522 11.30 9.28 -3.45
N ARG A 523 11.71 9.17 -4.71
CA ARG A 523 11.10 9.81 -5.88
C ARG A 523 9.99 8.92 -6.45
N ASN A 524 8.92 8.83 -5.69
CA ASN A 524 7.77 7.96 -5.93
C ASN A 524 6.55 8.87 -6.03
N TRP A 525 6.20 9.27 -7.25
CA TRP A 525 5.19 10.30 -7.51
C TRP A 525 3.89 9.71 -8.04
N ASP A 526 2.78 10.42 -7.83
CA ASP A 526 1.52 10.09 -8.49
C ASP A 526 1.52 10.62 -9.92
N TYR A 527 1.60 9.72 -10.90
CA TYR A 527 1.66 10.04 -12.33
C TYR A 527 0.30 9.88 -13.04
N ARG A 528 -0.81 9.69 -12.31
CA ARG A 528 -2.14 9.42 -12.89
C ARG A 528 -2.87 10.67 -13.41
N TYR A 529 -2.14 11.77 -13.55
CA TYR A 529 -2.65 13.08 -13.91
C TYR A 529 -2.14 13.51 -15.28
N CYS A 530 -2.75 14.57 -15.82
CA CYS A 530 -2.39 15.12 -17.12
C CYS A 530 -1.38 16.24 -16.96
N TRP A 531 -0.11 15.95 -17.19
CA TRP A 531 0.92 16.97 -17.41
C TRP A 531 0.74 17.54 -18.80
N LEU A 532 0.65 18.87 -18.89
CA LEU A 532 0.43 19.55 -20.16
C LEU A 532 1.54 19.24 -21.18
N ARG A 533 2.81 19.28 -20.76
CA ARG A 533 3.96 18.94 -21.61
C ARG A 533 3.88 17.50 -22.11
N ASP A 534 3.79 16.54 -21.19
CA ASP A 534 3.83 15.11 -21.48
C ASP A 534 2.67 14.69 -22.38
N ALA A 535 1.48 15.26 -22.14
CA ALA A 535 0.29 15.06 -22.97
C ALA A 535 0.48 15.62 -24.38
N ALA A 536 1.01 16.84 -24.53
CA ALA A 536 1.28 17.43 -25.83
C ALA A 536 2.30 16.61 -26.64
N MET A 537 3.37 16.14 -26.00
CA MET A 537 4.39 15.28 -26.64
C MET A 537 3.83 13.90 -27.03
N SER A 538 2.96 13.33 -26.20
CA SER A 538 2.27 12.06 -26.48
C SER A 538 1.31 12.21 -27.66
N ALA A 539 0.51 13.27 -27.67
CA ALA A 539 -0.39 13.61 -28.77
C ALA A 539 0.38 13.86 -30.07
N HIS A 540 1.50 14.60 -30.01
CA HIS A 540 2.38 14.84 -31.14
C HIS A 540 2.89 13.51 -31.73
N THR A 541 3.32 12.57 -30.88
CA THR A 541 3.74 11.22 -31.31
C THR A 541 2.61 10.48 -32.03
N LEU A 542 1.37 10.58 -31.55
CA LEU A 542 0.21 9.97 -32.23
C LEU A 542 -0.13 10.64 -33.57
N VAL A 543 0.05 11.96 -33.69
CA VAL A 543 -0.09 12.68 -34.98
C VAL A 543 0.94 12.22 -36.00
N GLN A 544 2.20 12.00 -35.59
CA GLN A 544 3.23 11.43 -36.47
C GLN A 544 2.85 10.04 -37.01
N LEU A 545 2.03 9.29 -36.26
CA LEU A 545 1.48 7.99 -36.69
C LEU A 545 0.13 8.13 -37.41
N GLY A 546 -0.30 9.34 -37.77
CA GLY A 546 -1.52 9.61 -38.53
C GLY A 546 -2.80 9.72 -37.69
N SER A 547 -2.71 9.70 -36.35
CA SER A 547 -3.86 9.82 -35.47
C SER A 547 -4.01 11.26 -34.95
N ILE A 548 -4.82 12.06 -35.64
CA ILE A 548 -5.08 13.46 -35.26
C ILE A 548 -6.18 13.63 -34.22
N THR A 549 -7.09 12.65 -34.09
CA THR A 549 -8.28 12.75 -33.24
C THR A 549 -7.93 12.99 -31.78
N GLU A 550 -6.98 12.23 -31.23
CA GLU A 550 -6.57 12.34 -29.83
C GLU A 550 -5.90 13.69 -29.54
N ALA A 551 -5.14 14.23 -30.50
CA ALA A 551 -4.54 15.54 -30.38
C ALA A 551 -5.58 16.67 -30.36
N MET A 552 -6.59 16.61 -31.24
CA MET A 552 -7.70 17.57 -31.25
C MET A 552 -8.48 17.53 -29.93
N GLN A 553 -8.80 16.33 -29.43
CA GLN A 553 -9.49 16.17 -28.14
C GLN A 553 -8.66 16.71 -26.97
N TYR A 554 -7.34 16.48 -26.98
CA TYR A 554 -6.45 17.06 -25.98
C TYR A 554 -6.44 18.59 -26.04
N LEU A 555 -6.39 19.19 -27.24
CA LEU A 555 -6.41 20.65 -27.38
C LEU A 555 -7.75 21.26 -26.94
N ASP A 556 -8.88 20.59 -27.19
CA ASP A 556 -10.19 20.97 -26.65
C ASP A 556 -10.18 20.96 -25.11
N TRP A 557 -9.52 19.97 -24.51
CA TRP A 557 -9.34 19.92 -23.07
C TRP A 557 -8.44 21.05 -22.54
N VAL A 558 -7.32 21.35 -23.21
CA VAL A 558 -6.43 22.47 -22.86
C VAL A 558 -7.17 23.80 -22.95
N LEU A 559 -7.97 24.01 -24.00
CA LEU A 559 -8.84 25.18 -24.14
C LEU A 559 -9.78 25.31 -22.94
N GLY A 560 -10.45 24.22 -22.54
CA GLY A 560 -11.29 24.21 -21.36
C GLY A 560 -10.54 24.56 -20.06
N VAL A 561 -9.28 24.13 -19.92
CA VAL A 561 -8.42 24.51 -18.79
C VAL A 561 -8.08 26.00 -18.85
N VAL A 562 -7.69 26.52 -20.02
CA VAL A 562 -7.36 27.94 -20.23
C VAL A 562 -8.57 28.83 -19.91
N ASP A 563 -9.77 28.44 -20.33
CA ASP A 563 -11.01 29.19 -20.08
C ASP A 563 -11.36 29.31 -18.58
N ARG A 564 -10.87 28.37 -17.75
CA ARG A 564 -11.03 28.40 -16.29
C ARG A 564 -9.87 29.09 -15.58
N CYS A 565 -8.75 29.32 -16.27
CA CYS A 565 -7.60 30.01 -15.70
C CYS A 565 -7.86 31.52 -15.63
N PHE A 566 -7.35 32.16 -14.58
CA PHE A 566 -7.42 33.62 -14.46
C PHE A 566 -6.70 34.32 -15.62
N SER A 567 -5.57 33.77 -16.05
CA SER A 567 -4.82 34.21 -17.22
C SER A 567 -3.94 33.08 -17.77
N PRO A 568 -3.60 33.07 -19.09
CA PRO A 568 -2.83 32.00 -19.71
C PRO A 568 -1.46 31.77 -19.08
N GLU A 569 -0.81 32.84 -18.60
CA GLU A 569 0.49 32.74 -17.94
C GLU A 569 0.44 32.07 -16.56
N ARG A 570 -0.76 31.77 -16.03
CA ARG A 570 -0.99 31.08 -14.76
C ARG A 570 -1.37 29.61 -14.94
N LEU A 571 -1.22 29.07 -16.14
CA LEU A 571 -1.31 27.62 -16.36
C LEU A 571 -0.37 26.87 -15.40
N ARG A 572 -0.91 25.84 -14.77
CA ARG A 572 -0.18 24.94 -13.89
C ARG A 572 0.46 23.83 -14.73
N PRO A 573 1.51 23.17 -14.24
CA PRO A 573 2.15 22.05 -14.95
C PRO A 573 1.20 20.89 -15.29
N LEU A 574 0.28 20.58 -14.36
CA LEU A 574 -0.61 19.44 -14.46
C LEU A 574 -1.99 19.67 -13.84
N TYR A 575 -2.95 18.88 -14.30
CA TYR A 575 -4.35 18.88 -13.88
C TYR A 575 -4.90 17.46 -13.78
N THR A 576 -6.06 17.29 -13.13
CA THR A 576 -6.80 16.02 -13.17
C THR A 576 -7.21 15.68 -14.59
N VAL A 577 -7.61 14.44 -14.88
CA VAL A 577 -8.05 14.07 -16.24
C VAL A 577 -9.32 14.81 -16.69
N THR A 578 -10.05 15.43 -15.75
CA THR A 578 -11.20 16.30 -16.02
C THR A 578 -10.83 17.78 -16.20
N GLY A 579 -9.55 18.14 -16.04
CA GLY A 579 -9.05 19.52 -16.14
C GLY A 579 -9.30 20.38 -14.91
N SER A 580 -9.46 19.75 -13.74
CA SER A 580 -9.55 20.43 -12.45
C SER A 580 -8.18 20.51 -11.78
N ASP A 581 -8.05 21.41 -10.79
CA ASP A 581 -6.87 21.43 -9.92
C ASP A 581 -6.77 20.13 -9.10
N LEU A 582 -5.54 19.72 -8.81
CA LEU A 582 -5.27 18.54 -7.98
C LEU A 582 -5.56 18.83 -6.49
N PRO A 583 -5.94 17.81 -5.70
CA PRO A 583 -5.88 17.92 -4.25
C PRO A 583 -4.42 18.05 -3.78
N PRO A 584 -4.18 18.55 -2.55
CA PRO A 584 -2.86 18.55 -1.94
C PRO A 584 -2.24 17.15 -1.96
N GLU A 585 -0.93 17.09 -2.21
CA GLU A 585 -0.16 15.84 -2.11
C GLU A 585 -0.23 15.30 -0.67
N ALA A 586 -0.45 14.00 -0.55
CA ALA A 586 -0.47 13.28 0.71
C ALA A 586 0.33 11.99 0.62
N GLU A 587 0.88 11.54 1.75
CA GLU A 587 1.56 10.25 1.87
C GLU A 587 0.62 9.22 2.52
N ILE A 588 0.65 7.99 2.02
CA ILE A 588 -0.06 6.85 2.61
C ILE A 588 0.98 6.00 3.34
N THR A 589 1.17 6.29 4.62
CA THR A 589 2.25 5.72 5.46
C THR A 589 2.08 4.23 5.73
N GLU A 590 0.84 3.73 5.66
CA GLU A 590 0.48 2.34 5.90
C GLU A 590 0.97 1.42 4.76
N LEU A 591 1.18 1.97 3.56
CA LEU A 591 1.65 1.19 2.43
C LEU A 591 3.18 1.06 2.44
N PRO A 592 3.74 -0.16 2.28
CA PRO A 592 5.18 -0.37 2.14
C PRO A 592 5.75 0.22 0.84
N GLY A 593 4.94 0.36 -0.20
CA GLY A 593 5.37 0.81 -1.53
C GLY A 593 5.90 -0.34 -2.39
N TYR A 594 6.02 -0.10 -3.70
CA TYR A 594 6.52 -1.09 -4.64
C TYR A 594 7.95 -1.50 -4.29
N ARG A 595 8.18 -2.79 -4.02
CA ARG A 595 9.47 -3.31 -3.53
C ARG A 595 9.99 -2.52 -2.31
N SER A 596 9.09 -2.21 -1.38
CA SER A 596 9.38 -1.44 -0.15
C SER A 596 9.91 -0.02 -0.40
N SER A 597 9.66 0.55 -1.57
CA SER A 597 10.10 1.90 -1.92
C SER A 597 9.14 2.93 -1.36
N ARG A 598 9.59 3.66 -0.33
CA ARG A 598 8.81 4.68 0.37
C ARG A 598 9.25 6.11 0.05
N PRO A 599 8.35 7.09 0.16
CA PRO A 599 6.94 6.95 0.58
C PRO A 599 6.01 6.63 -0.61
N VAL A 600 4.77 6.22 -0.29
CA VAL A 600 3.66 6.14 -1.25
C VAL A 600 2.90 7.46 -1.22
N ARG A 601 2.72 8.10 -2.37
CA ARG A 601 2.06 9.40 -2.53
C ARG A 601 0.78 9.32 -3.32
N VAL A 602 -0.15 10.21 -3.01
CA VAL A 602 -1.33 10.51 -3.82
C VAL A 602 -1.40 12.02 -4.02
N GLY A 603 -1.82 12.45 -5.21
CA GLY A 603 -1.63 13.84 -5.61
C GLY A 603 -0.19 14.14 -5.99
N ASN A 604 0.06 15.37 -6.42
CA ASN A 604 1.41 15.79 -6.82
C ASN A 604 1.61 17.29 -6.61
N SER A 605 2.62 17.64 -5.80
CA SER A 605 2.94 19.02 -5.46
C SER A 605 3.54 19.84 -6.62
N ALA A 606 3.96 19.20 -7.72
CA ALA A 606 4.33 19.90 -8.94
C ALA A 606 3.20 20.79 -9.49
N SER A 607 1.94 20.52 -9.11
CA SER A 607 0.77 21.34 -9.46
C SER A 607 0.82 22.79 -8.95
N MET A 608 1.73 23.08 -8.01
CA MET A 608 1.98 24.42 -7.46
C MET A 608 3.26 25.06 -8.01
N GLN A 609 4.03 24.34 -8.82
CA GLN A 609 5.28 24.82 -9.40
C GLN A 609 5.03 25.72 -10.60
N VAL A 610 6.01 26.59 -10.86
CA VAL A 610 6.10 27.36 -12.10
C VAL A 610 6.94 26.55 -13.09
N GLN A 611 6.37 26.31 -14.27
CA GLN A 611 7.04 25.71 -15.42
C GLN A 611 6.75 26.55 -16.66
N LEU A 612 7.80 27.14 -17.23
CA LEU A 612 7.67 27.96 -18.44
C LEU A 612 7.77 27.11 -19.71
N ASP A 613 8.25 25.88 -19.58
CA ASP A 613 8.44 24.98 -20.71
C ASP A 613 7.12 24.43 -21.27
N VAL A 614 6.04 24.51 -20.51
CA VAL A 614 4.72 23.96 -20.85
C VAL A 614 4.11 24.53 -22.15
N PHE A 615 4.39 25.78 -22.47
CA PHE A 615 3.79 26.47 -23.62
C PHE A 615 4.30 25.95 -24.97
N GLY A 616 5.59 25.59 -25.03
CA GLY A 616 6.26 25.17 -26.26
C GLY A 616 5.63 23.94 -26.89
N PRO A 617 5.55 22.81 -26.18
CA PRO A 617 4.94 21.57 -26.68
C PRO A 617 3.50 21.73 -27.16
N ILE A 618 2.70 22.61 -26.53
CA ILE A 618 1.31 22.87 -26.94
C ILE A 618 1.28 23.55 -28.32
N VAL A 619 2.08 24.60 -28.52
CA VAL A 619 2.13 25.31 -29.82
C VAL A 619 2.80 24.45 -30.90
N ASP A 620 3.80 23.65 -30.54
CA ASP A 620 4.45 22.71 -31.45
C ASP A 620 3.48 21.63 -31.93
N LEU A 621 2.60 21.11 -31.06
CA LEU A 621 1.51 20.20 -31.46
C LEU A 621 0.56 20.85 -32.46
N ILE A 622 0.16 22.10 -32.25
CA ILE A 622 -0.72 22.83 -33.19
C ILE A 622 -0.01 23.04 -34.54
N PHE A 623 1.28 23.35 -34.53
CA PHE A 623 2.07 23.47 -35.74
C PHE A 623 2.17 22.13 -36.49
N MET A 624 2.39 21.03 -35.78
CA MET A 624 2.40 19.70 -36.40
C MET A 624 1.04 19.35 -37.01
N LEU A 625 -0.07 19.65 -36.33
CA LEU A 625 -1.40 19.46 -36.89
C LEU A 625 -1.62 20.29 -38.16
N LEU A 626 -1.08 21.51 -38.22
CA LEU A 626 -1.09 22.34 -39.41
C LEU A 626 -0.30 21.69 -40.56
N GLU A 627 0.88 21.14 -40.29
CA GLU A 627 1.69 20.43 -41.30
C GLU A 627 1.02 19.14 -41.82
N HIS A 628 0.09 18.59 -41.04
CA HIS A 628 -0.71 17.42 -41.39
C HIS A 628 -2.09 17.78 -41.99
N ASP A 629 -2.32 19.03 -42.39
CA ASP A 629 -3.58 19.52 -42.96
C ASP A 629 -4.80 19.24 -42.06
N ALA A 630 -4.61 19.22 -40.74
CA ALA A 630 -5.68 19.01 -39.78
C ALA A 630 -6.68 20.20 -39.78
N PRO A 631 -7.95 19.99 -39.42
CA PRO A 631 -8.98 21.02 -39.45
C PRO A 631 -8.86 21.98 -38.25
N LEU A 632 -7.80 22.77 -38.22
CA LEU A 632 -7.60 23.78 -37.19
C LEU A 632 -8.62 24.92 -37.32
N SER A 633 -8.99 25.50 -36.18
CA SER A 633 -10.07 26.49 -36.06
C SER A 633 -9.60 27.78 -35.37
N GLY A 634 -10.49 28.78 -35.30
CA GLY A 634 -10.22 30.01 -34.56
C GLY A 634 -9.91 29.80 -33.08
N GLU A 635 -10.42 28.73 -32.47
CA GLU A 635 -10.09 28.34 -31.08
C GLU A 635 -8.60 27.99 -30.94
N HIS A 636 -8.06 27.24 -31.90
CA HIS A 636 -6.64 26.86 -31.94
C HIS A 636 -5.74 28.08 -32.12
N TRP A 637 -6.14 29.02 -32.98
CA TRP A 637 -5.46 30.33 -33.11
C TRP A 637 -5.49 31.12 -31.80
N ARG A 638 -6.62 31.08 -31.09
CA ARG A 638 -6.78 31.73 -29.78
C ARG A 638 -5.84 31.10 -28.74
N LEU A 639 -5.69 29.78 -28.75
CA LEU A 639 -4.76 29.07 -27.88
C LEU A 639 -3.30 29.45 -28.18
N VAL A 640 -2.89 29.46 -29.45
CA VAL A 640 -1.53 29.92 -29.85
C VAL A 640 -1.26 31.34 -29.34
N THR A 641 -2.21 32.25 -29.56
CA THR A 641 -2.10 33.64 -29.10
C THR A 641 -1.96 33.71 -27.57
N ALA A 642 -2.74 32.91 -26.83
CA ALA A 642 -2.68 32.83 -25.38
C ALA A 642 -1.30 32.31 -24.89
N MET A 643 -0.72 31.31 -25.56
CA MET A 643 0.60 30.79 -25.22
C MET A 643 1.71 31.82 -25.48
N VAL A 644 1.65 32.55 -26.61
CA VAL A 644 2.62 33.63 -26.88
C VAL A 644 2.51 34.74 -25.84
N GLN A 645 1.29 35.18 -25.49
CA GLN A 645 1.08 36.16 -24.43
C GLN A 645 1.63 35.69 -23.08
N ALA A 646 1.53 34.40 -22.78
CA ALA A 646 2.10 33.84 -21.56
C ALA A 646 3.64 33.92 -21.55
N VAL A 647 4.26 33.57 -22.68
CA VAL A 647 5.71 33.70 -22.88
C VAL A 647 6.14 35.16 -22.77
N GLU A 648 5.51 36.09 -23.49
CA GLU A 648 5.82 37.53 -23.44
C GLU A 648 5.87 38.09 -22.01
N ARG A 649 4.97 37.64 -21.15
CA ARG A 649 4.85 38.13 -19.76
C ARG A 649 5.85 37.53 -18.79
N ARG A 650 6.30 36.29 -19.01
CA ARG A 650 6.99 35.51 -17.97
C ARG A 650 8.32 34.91 -18.40
N TRP A 651 8.67 34.89 -19.69
CA TRP A 651 9.83 34.14 -20.15
C TRP A 651 11.15 34.57 -19.52
N GLU A 652 11.27 35.77 -18.94
CA GLU A 652 12.48 36.24 -18.27
C GLU A 652 12.64 35.70 -16.86
N GLU A 653 11.59 35.20 -16.20
CA GLU A 653 11.67 34.78 -14.79
C GLU A 653 12.33 33.39 -14.61
N PRO A 654 12.81 33.04 -13.41
CA PRO A 654 13.26 31.68 -13.10
C PRO A 654 12.08 30.74 -12.81
N ASP A 655 12.23 29.44 -13.12
CA ASP A 655 11.21 28.40 -12.94
C ASP A 655 11.80 27.11 -12.31
N HIS A 656 11.03 26.02 -12.22
CA HIS A 656 11.50 24.75 -11.63
C HIS A 656 12.05 23.75 -12.65
N GLY A 657 12.09 24.14 -13.93
CA GLY A 657 12.53 23.33 -15.05
C GLY A 657 11.66 22.09 -15.31
N ILE A 658 12.05 21.32 -16.34
CA ILE A 658 11.33 20.13 -16.79
C ILE A 658 11.28 19.00 -15.73
N TRP A 659 12.27 18.96 -14.83
CA TRP A 659 12.40 17.91 -13.81
C TRP A 659 11.72 18.22 -12.49
N GLU A 660 10.98 19.33 -12.41
CA GLU A 660 10.12 19.66 -11.25
C GLU A 660 10.88 19.67 -9.93
N ILE A 661 12.12 20.15 -10.01
CA ILE A 661 13.08 20.07 -8.91
C ILE A 661 12.46 20.80 -7.71
N ARG A 662 12.31 20.09 -6.59
CA ARG A 662 11.80 20.62 -5.33
C ARG A 662 12.85 21.49 -4.62
N ALA A 663 13.29 22.54 -5.32
CA ALA A 663 14.29 23.51 -4.88
C ALA A 663 13.90 24.91 -5.37
N ASP A 664 14.72 25.91 -5.03
CA ASP A 664 14.52 27.28 -5.51
C ASP A 664 14.54 27.36 -7.03
N ARG A 665 13.71 28.25 -7.57
CA ARG A 665 13.60 28.50 -9.00
C ARG A 665 14.92 28.97 -9.58
N ARG A 666 15.26 28.51 -10.80
CA ARG A 666 16.45 28.93 -11.53
C ARG A 666 16.15 29.22 -12.99
N HIS A 667 17.10 29.84 -13.68
CA HIS A 667 17.01 29.94 -15.14
C HIS A 667 17.48 28.62 -15.75
N HIS A 668 16.56 27.92 -16.41
CA HIS A 668 16.84 26.68 -17.11
C HIS A 668 16.90 26.93 -18.63
N VAL A 669 17.99 26.50 -19.28
CA VAL A 669 18.16 26.63 -20.74
C VAL A 669 17.02 25.96 -21.49
N HIS A 670 16.60 24.77 -21.04
CA HIS A 670 15.45 24.05 -21.59
C HIS A 670 14.17 24.89 -21.56
N SER A 671 13.85 25.52 -20.43
CA SER A 671 12.65 26.37 -20.31
C SER A 671 12.70 27.56 -21.27
N LYS A 672 13.87 28.21 -21.41
CA LYS A 672 14.03 29.30 -22.40
C LYS A 672 13.89 28.79 -23.83
N ALA A 673 14.43 27.62 -24.13
CA ALA A 673 14.29 26.99 -25.44
C ALA A 673 12.82 26.65 -25.79
N MET A 674 12.02 26.23 -24.82
CA MET A 674 10.58 25.99 -25.04
C MET A 674 9.78 27.30 -25.17
N CYS A 675 10.16 28.36 -24.46
CA CYS A 675 9.63 29.70 -24.71
C CYS A 675 9.95 30.20 -26.13
N TRP A 676 11.19 29.97 -26.59
CA TRP A 676 11.59 30.26 -27.97
C TRP A 676 10.79 29.43 -28.98
N LEU A 677 10.63 28.12 -28.74
CA LEU A 677 9.86 27.22 -29.59
C LEU A 677 8.41 27.71 -29.75
N THR A 678 7.81 28.18 -28.64
CA THR A 678 6.47 28.78 -28.64
C THR A 678 6.39 29.93 -29.65
N ALA A 679 7.32 30.88 -29.58
CA ALA A 679 7.34 32.04 -30.48
C ALA A 679 7.65 31.66 -31.93
N ASP A 680 8.62 30.76 -32.16
CA ASP A 680 8.99 30.29 -33.51
C ASP A 680 7.83 29.59 -34.21
N ARG A 681 7.15 28.68 -33.52
CA ARG A 681 6.00 27.95 -34.06
C ARG A 681 4.81 28.88 -34.26
N ALA A 682 4.56 29.81 -33.34
CA ALA A 682 3.48 30.79 -33.48
C ALA A 682 3.66 31.69 -34.70
N VAL A 683 4.87 32.14 -35.02
CA VAL A 683 5.15 32.93 -36.25
C VAL A 683 4.78 32.14 -37.51
N LYS A 684 5.16 30.86 -37.58
CA LYS A 684 4.85 29.99 -38.71
C LYS A 684 3.35 29.69 -38.84
N ILE A 685 2.68 29.47 -37.71
CA ILE A 685 1.22 29.30 -37.68
C ILE A 685 0.53 30.59 -38.13
N ALA A 686 0.97 31.77 -37.68
CA ALA A 686 0.38 33.06 -38.05
C ALA A 686 0.43 33.32 -39.56
N HIS A 687 1.55 32.97 -40.22
CA HIS A 687 1.64 33.08 -41.68
C HIS A 687 0.51 32.30 -42.38
N SER A 688 0.17 31.11 -41.88
CA SER A 688 -0.89 30.27 -42.47
C SER A 688 -2.30 30.74 -42.11
N PHE A 689 -2.52 31.21 -40.88
CA PHE A 689 -3.85 31.62 -40.40
C PHE A 689 -4.26 33.02 -40.84
N ILE A 690 -3.32 33.97 -40.84
CA ILE A 690 -3.61 35.40 -41.06
C ILE A 690 -2.78 36.01 -42.19
N GLY A 691 -1.99 35.20 -42.91
CA GLY A 691 -1.24 35.64 -44.09
C GLY A 691 -0.05 36.56 -43.79
N LYS A 692 0.41 36.63 -42.54
CA LYS A 692 1.55 37.47 -42.13
C LYS A 692 2.25 36.96 -40.87
N GLU A 693 3.49 37.38 -40.70
CA GLU A 693 4.27 37.18 -39.48
C GLU A 693 4.15 38.44 -38.57
N PRO A 694 3.58 38.34 -37.36
CA PRO A 694 3.51 39.47 -36.44
C PRO A 694 4.91 39.92 -36.01
N ALA A 695 5.23 41.20 -36.24
CA ALA A 695 6.57 41.75 -35.96
C ALA A 695 7.00 41.61 -34.49
N ASP A 696 6.05 41.76 -33.56
CA ASP A 696 6.32 41.63 -32.13
C ASP A 696 6.69 40.18 -31.75
N TRP A 697 6.06 39.18 -32.38
CA TRP A 697 6.37 37.76 -32.16
C TRP A 697 7.71 37.36 -32.75
N VAL A 698 8.06 37.90 -33.92
CA VAL A 698 9.39 37.73 -34.53
C VAL A 698 10.46 38.31 -33.60
N THR A 699 10.21 39.52 -33.07
CA THR A 699 11.12 40.19 -32.12
C THR A 699 11.28 39.38 -30.84
N LEU A 700 10.20 38.85 -30.27
CA LEU A 700 10.22 37.99 -29.10
C LEU A 700 11.06 36.73 -29.35
N ARG A 701 10.80 36.02 -30.45
CA ARG A 701 11.57 34.83 -30.85
C ARG A 701 13.06 35.14 -30.92
N ASP A 702 13.44 36.20 -31.63
CA ASP A 702 14.85 36.53 -31.86
C ASP A 702 15.54 36.99 -30.56
N THR A 703 14.81 37.68 -29.68
CA THR A 703 15.30 38.08 -28.36
C THR A 703 15.60 36.87 -27.47
N ILE A 704 14.68 35.91 -27.39
CA ILE A 704 14.89 34.69 -26.58
C ILE A 704 16.03 33.86 -27.16
N ALA A 705 16.13 33.75 -28.49
CA ALA A 705 17.24 33.05 -29.15
C ALA A 705 18.60 33.68 -28.78
N ALA A 706 18.70 35.01 -28.83
CA ALA A 706 19.92 35.72 -28.46
C ALA A 706 20.30 35.49 -26.99
N GLU A 707 19.33 35.51 -26.06
CA GLU A 707 19.55 35.21 -24.64
C GLU A 707 20.08 33.78 -24.45
N ILE A 708 19.49 32.79 -25.12
CA ILE A 708 19.96 31.40 -25.06
C ILE A 708 21.39 31.28 -25.57
N HIS A 709 21.72 31.90 -26.72
CA HIS A 709 23.08 31.87 -27.25
C HIS A 709 24.10 32.57 -26.34
N GLN A 710 23.69 33.65 -25.67
CA GLN A 710 24.58 34.42 -24.81
C GLN A 710 24.80 33.77 -23.44
N ARG A 711 23.75 33.18 -22.85
CA ARG A 711 23.75 32.73 -21.45
C ARG A 711 23.55 31.23 -21.27
N GLY A 712 23.15 30.51 -22.31
CA GLY A 712 22.84 29.09 -22.26
C GLY A 712 24.04 28.15 -22.35
N PHE A 713 25.23 28.67 -22.68
CA PHE A 713 26.47 27.91 -22.71
C PHE A 713 27.40 28.36 -21.58
N HIS A 714 27.92 27.40 -20.82
CA HIS A 714 28.88 27.64 -19.74
C HIS A 714 30.30 27.27 -20.22
N PRO A 715 31.19 28.26 -20.51
CA PRO A 715 32.46 28.00 -21.16
C PRO A 715 33.40 27.05 -20.41
N SER A 716 33.37 27.06 -19.08
CA SER A 716 34.29 26.25 -18.28
C SER A 716 33.93 24.77 -18.18
N VAL A 717 32.70 24.37 -18.53
CA VAL A 717 32.26 22.98 -18.49
C VAL A 717 31.89 22.45 -19.88
N HIS A 718 32.08 23.27 -20.93
CA HIS A 718 31.69 22.96 -22.31
C HIS A 718 30.24 22.45 -22.44
N ALA A 719 29.34 22.96 -21.60
CA ALA A 719 27.97 22.48 -21.46
C ALA A 719 26.99 23.65 -21.34
#